data_AF-A0A261FPN5-F1
#
_entry.id   AF-A0A261FPN5-F1
#
_cell.length_a   1.000
_cell.length_b   1.000
_cell.length_c   1.000
_cell.angle_alpha   90.00
_cell.angle_beta   90.00
_cell.angle_gamma   90.00
#
_symmetry.space_group_name_H-M   'P 1'
#
loop_
_entity.id
_entity.type
_entity.pdbx_description
1 polymer ?
#
loop_
_entity_poly.entity_id
_entity_poly.type
_entity_poly.pdbx_seq_one_letter_code
_entity_poly.pdbx_strand_id
1 'polypeptide(L)'
;MRTIRIRQAVAIAAALALTATMLGTTPASSYALDTEGSGNTDSSIIDNGAPDAADSTADESAIPGIGDTFTSYGFVYTITDNENFTVALSGVDGDATLHLLRPRVDNDQSIYDVTSVEEQALASLTGRVIIYARAANIAADALASVGNDVTFSLLVNVDTTLQSPSSFMANGHTVTLPQNRTFNEFLTDGGASLSFTNDTGSPVELYIIAEDFQPTYDPIIVEPGETFDSATAYPSLYTGFDLLYREVESQDGWQRLTVTDIYDRFHEILVDLPSGIAHDATLEFELQSTPGIQAGYFTSDWDTTRTVTLSRGQAQEPLTLSSPYYGAEYTQNYTVYISVEDAPEDASKAVYIDGVYHDQNFTSDDGSIVLEYDDAGKPTITLNNATINATGGRPAYGGINAAGILSYTDLTLRLKGTSTINTDGSNRAASNILTPDTLTIIGEDDEATLIVNNANNYASDVSLIEAGQIDVQHAKLDITLQSGYWIYSMLYGQRGLSVNDSEINLTASDGATTTFGLTATADDADIPLSNTRINANGDFTAAVIYANYVSINGQSQLDLSNTGGMTLGAWETLSIDLTGSGFVRARNLNSGAYAVRADTIELNGSTFISNPVDARIVTSDKQFLRTTIVDESGNVIRDVTFRAEPAPNAVYVNGVYHEQDFTSDDGTISLTYTDGKPTLTLDGAHITELGDPDAEFASAGIFAETDLTIQLKGESVIELESGVFQAKAIQVLGALTVIGDSAERSPARLSVTLTHIPLDYYDMGTVVFADEFNMQNTALDLTYRATGAHLRAYCIASMRDATIANSTITLTVPDGSRPYTGIFSYGDISLTDVDLTSTGALNYALDASNVDISGQSHLDIAHIANRRGAAIEAREGTVRFDLQGSGSVRIGDGQTNTAEGVYAVYAEHIVLADGTEISEPTQGQVIQFELDNDYYLGTYETIGDADGNIASSATIKAKATPEPEQPEQPDDTEQPEQPGGSDSNQGNDNQASGDKLSNSGSETIPLTIGALTLALLGLCAALATGVARRSRGTRNGRSRR
;
A
#
# COMPACT_ATOMS: atom_id res chain seq x y z
N MET A 1 -1.53 -25.14 -10.62
CA MET A 1 -1.03 -24.25 -11.69
C MET A 1 -1.98 -23.08 -11.93
N ARG A 2 -3.17 -23.21 -12.54
CA ARG A 2 -4.12 -22.08 -12.71
C ARG A 2 -4.37 -21.27 -11.42
N THR A 3 -4.62 -21.94 -10.30
CA THR A 3 -4.92 -21.30 -9.00
C THR A 3 -3.75 -20.53 -8.36
N ILE A 4 -2.51 -20.74 -8.80
CA ILE A 4 -1.32 -20.08 -8.22
C ILE A 4 -1.10 -18.72 -8.90
N ARG A 5 -1.19 -18.67 -10.24
CA ARG A 5 -1.09 -17.42 -11.01
C ARG A 5 -2.20 -16.42 -10.66
N ILE A 6 -3.41 -16.90 -10.35
CA ILE A 6 -4.53 -16.04 -9.90
C ILE A 6 -4.19 -15.34 -8.57
N ARG A 7 -3.52 -16.01 -7.62
CA ARG A 7 -3.12 -15.37 -6.35
C ARG A 7 -2.02 -14.32 -6.55
N GLN A 8 -1.08 -14.58 -7.47
CA GLN A 8 -0.01 -13.63 -7.80
C GLN A 8 -0.57 -12.36 -8.47
N ALA A 9 -1.52 -12.50 -9.41
CA ALA A 9 -2.17 -11.35 -10.04
C ALA A 9 -2.97 -10.49 -9.04
N VAL A 10 -3.71 -11.12 -8.12
CA VAL A 10 -4.48 -10.40 -7.08
C VAL A 10 -3.56 -9.66 -6.10
N ALA A 11 -2.43 -10.24 -5.71
CA ALA A 11 -1.46 -9.57 -4.84
C ALA A 11 -0.81 -8.33 -5.50
N ILE A 12 -0.49 -8.42 -6.80
CA ILE A 12 0.08 -7.29 -7.56
C ILE A 12 -0.97 -6.18 -7.78
N ALA A 13 -2.21 -6.54 -8.09
CA ALA A 13 -3.31 -5.57 -8.21
C ALA A 13 -3.62 -4.87 -6.89
N ALA A 14 -3.57 -5.59 -5.75
CA ALA A 14 -3.74 -5.00 -4.42
C ALA A 14 -2.62 -4.01 -4.07
N ALA A 15 -1.35 -4.33 -4.40
CA ALA A 15 -0.22 -3.43 -4.18
C ALA A 15 -0.33 -2.13 -5.01
N LEU A 16 -0.76 -2.23 -6.27
CA LEU A 16 -1.01 -1.06 -7.12
C LEU A 16 -2.17 -0.19 -6.61
N ALA A 17 -3.26 -0.80 -6.14
CA ALA A 17 -4.39 -0.09 -5.56
C ALA A 17 -4.02 0.66 -4.26
N LEU A 18 -3.19 0.05 -3.41
CA LEU A 18 -2.69 0.67 -2.17
C LEU A 18 -1.76 1.87 -2.43
N THR A 19 -1.05 1.86 -3.57
CA THR A 19 -0.16 2.97 -3.97
C THR A 19 -0.96 4.18 -4.47
N ALA A 20 -2.12 3.96 -5.10
CA ALA A 20 -2.98 5.03 -5.62
C ALA A 20 -3.73 5.81 -4.51
N THR A 21 -4.08 5.16 -3.39
CA THR A 21 -4.83 5.81 -2.30
C THR A 21 -3.97 6.73 -1.42
N MET A 22 -2.65 6.56 -1.38
CA MET A 22 -1.75 7.37 -0.54
C MET A 22 -1.41 8.75 -1.12
N LEU A 23 -1.73 9.04 -2.38
CA LEU A 23 -1.46 10.34 -3.04
C LEU A 23 -2.56 11.41 -2.77
N GLY A 24 -3.48 11.15 -1.84
CA GLY A 24 -4.80 11.79 -1.77
C GLY A 24 -5.07 12.83 -0.67
N THR A 25 -4.07 13.38 0.06
CA THR A 25 -4.33 14.36 1.14
C THR A 25 -3.31 15.50 1.26
N THR A 26 -3.65 16.69 0.74
CA THR A 26 -3.23 17.98 1.32
C THR A 26 -4.40 18.99 1.28
N PRO A 27 -4.83 19.59 2.40
CA PRO A 27 -5.83 20.65 2.38
C PRO A 27 -5.18 22.00 2.04
N ALA A 28 -5.72 22.68 1.03
CA ALA A 28 -5.28 24.04 0.68
C ALA A 28 -5.92 25.07 1.63
N SER A 29 -5.13 25.67 2.53
CA SER A 29 -5.57 26.79 3.36
C SER A 29 -5.57 28.10 2.55
N SER A 30 -6.76 28.62 2.27
CA SER A 30 -6.93 29.86 1.52
C SER A 30 -6.67 31.10 2.38
N TYR A 31 -5.51 31.75 2.23
CA TYR A 31 -5.33 33.14 2.64
C TYR A 31 -5.66 34.08 1.48
N ALA A 32 -6.80 34.78 1.60
CA ALA A 32 -7.13 35.88 0.70
C ALA A 32 -6.35 37.15 1.07
N LEU A 33 -5.71 37.78 0.09
CA LEU A 33 -5.16 39.14 0.23
C LEU A 33 -5.36 39.93 -1.06
N ASP A 34 -5.79 41.18 -0.89
CA ASP A 34 -6.35 42.05 -1.93
C ASP A 34 -5.38 42.42 -3.05
N THR A 35 -5.91 42.52 -4.27
CA THR A 35 -5.21 43.12 -5.42
C THR A 35 -5.50 44.62 -5.55
N GLU A 36 -4.52 45.48 -5.27
CA GLU A 36 -4.47 46.81 -5.88
C GLU A 36 -3.05 47.20 -6.37
N GLY A 37 -2.95 47.58 -7.64
CA GLY A 37 -2.63 48.98 -7.91
C GLY A 37 -1.18 49.44 -8.13
N SER A 38 -0.48 48.90 -9.14
CA SER A 38 0.52 49.63 -9.97
C SER A 38 1.86 50.09 -9.35
N GLY A 39 2.88 50.28 -10.20
CA GLY A 39 4.08 51.07 -9.85
C GLY A 39 5.39 50.59 -10.47
N ASN A 40 5.79 51.21 -11.59
CA ASN A 40 7.09 50.98 -12.24
C ASN A 40 8.12 52.02 -11.76
N THR A 41 9.29 51.61 -11.25
CA THR A 41 10.63 52.22 -11.53
C THR A 41 11.77 51.65 -10.67
N ASP A 42 12.77 51.10 -11.36
CA ASP A 42 14.19 51.52 -11.37
C ASP A 42 14.96 51.93 -10.08
N SER A 43 16.09 51.25 -9.90
CA SER A 43 17.34 51.54 -9.14
C SER A 43 17.44 52.61 -8.03
N SER A 44 18.05 52.20 -6.90
CA SER A 44 19.39 52.65 -6.42
C SER A 44 19.58 52.69 -4.88
N ILE A 45 20.70 52.10 -4.46
CA ILE A 45 21.54 52.32 -3.26
C ILE A 45 21.10 53.47 -2.31
N ILE A 46 20.75 53.12 -1.05
CA ILE A 46 21.29 53.78 0.16
C ILE A 46 21.60 52.73 1.23
N ASP A 47 22.86 52.69 1.66
CA ASP A 47 23.34 52.06 2.89
C ASP A 47 23.11 53.00 4.09
N ASN A 48 22.64 52.45 5.21
CA ASN A 48 22.72 53.03 6.56
C ASN A 48 22.47 51.92 7.60
N GLY A 49 23.53 51.22 8.00
CA GLY A 49 23.41 50.05 8.89
C GLY A 49 23.36 50.32 10.40
N ALA A 50 22.99 49.27 11.14
CA ALA A 50 23.36 48.92 12.52
C ALA A 50 22.76 47.54 12.86
N PRO A 51 23.23 46.85 13.91
CA PRO A 51 24.53 46.20 14.02
C PRO A 51 24.42 44.66 14.04
N ASP A 52 25.56 43.98 13.93
CA ASP A 52 25.83 42.58 14.33
C ASP A 52 24.61 41.70 14.65
N ALA A 53 24.15 40.94 13.64
CA ALA A 53 23.31 39.78 13.88
C ALA A 53 24.13 38.76 14.68
N ALA A 54 23.83 38.67 15.98
CA ALA A 54 24.35 37.61 16.82
C ALA A 54 23.93 36.25 16.24
N ASP A 55 24.88 35.32 16.31
CA ASP A 55 24.71 33.90 16.06
C ASP A 55 23.51 33.37 16.87
N SER A 56 22.36 33.24 16.21
CA SER A 56 21.18 32.59 16.76
C SER A 56 21.17 31.14 16.28
N THR A 57 22.05 30.33 16.86
CA THR A 57 21.72 28.93 17.12
C THR A 57 20.41 28.94 17.90
N ALA A 58 19.29 28.75 17.20
CA ALA A 58 18.01 28.55 17.86
C ALA A 58 18.18 27.32 18.74
N ASP A 59 17.91 27.50 20.04
CA ASP A 59 17.91 26.43 21.04
C ASP A 59 17.18 25.22 20.45
N GLU A 60 17.89 24.10 20.27
CA GLU A 60 17.21 22.81 20.24
C GLU A 60 16.56 22.70 21.60
N SER A 61 15.24 22.94 21.66
CA SER A 61 14.49 22.94 22.91
C SER A 61 14.78 21.64 23.63
N ALA A 62 15.48 21.74 24.76
CA ALA A 62 15.90 20.55 25.50
C ALA A 62 14.65 19.70 25.78
N ILE A 63 14.68 18.44 25.35
CA ILE A 63 13.61 17.49 25.58
C ILE A 63 13.35 17.48 27.10
N PRO A 64 12.11 17.76 27.56
CA PRO A 64 11.80 17.80 28.97
C PRO A 64 12.24 16.52 29.68
N GLY A 65 12.98 16.66 30.78
CA GLY A 65 13.54 15.55 31.54
C GLY A 65 12.53 14.91 32.50
N ILE A 66 12.84 13.71 32.98
CA ILE A 66 12.09 13.12 34.09
C ILE A 66 12.16 14.05 35.32
N GLY A 67 11.00 14.38 35.87
CA GLY A 67 10.84 15.35 36.95
C GLY A 67 10.58 16.80 36.48
N ASP A 68 10.72 17.10 35.19
CA ASP A 68 10.22 18.37 34.64
C ASP A 68 8.69 18.36 34.62
N THR A 69 8.10 19.54 34.72
CA THR A 69 6.65 19.73 34.73
C THR A 69 6.17 20.56 33.56
N PHE A 70 4.98 20.24 33.06
CA PHE A 70 4.27 21.05 32.08
C PHE A 70 2.79 21.19 32.45
N THR A 71 2.17 22.26 31.95
CA THR A 71 0.74 22.50 32.10
C THR A 71 0.01 22.05 30.85
N SER A 72 -1.05 21.26 31.01
CA SER A 72 -1.94 20.86 29.92
C SER A 72 -3.37 20.74 30.45
N TYR A 73 -4.36 21.19 29.68
CA TYR A 73 -5.79 21.16 30.05
C TYR A 73 -6.13 21.66 31.47
N GLY A 74 -5.39 22.65 31.97
CA GLY A 74 -5.56 23.23 33.32
C GLY A 74 -4.96 22.41 34.47
N PHE A 75 -4.26 21.31 34.19
CA PHE A 75 -3.54 20.52 35.18
C PHE A 75 -2.02 20.64 34.97
N VAL A 76 -1.27 20.41 36.05
CA VAL A 76 0.19 20.29 36.00
C VAL A 76 0.55 18.82 36.06
N TYR A 77 1.40 18.40 35.13
CA TYR A 77 1.89 17.04 34.98
C TYR A 77 3.39 17.01 35.23
N THR A 78 3.86 16.06 36.03
CA THR A 78 5.28 15.74 36.16
C THR A 78 5.59 14.58 35.23
N ILE A 79 6.63 14.71 34.39
CA ILE A 79 7.11 13.59 33.57
C ILE A 79 7.71 12.55 34.51
N THR A 80 7.01 11.43 34.67
CA THR A 80 7.46 10.28 35.47
C THR A 80 8.38 9.39 34.67
N ASP A 81 8.15 9.30 33.36
CA ASP A 81 8.94 8.51 32.44
C ASP A 81 8.92 9.17 31.06
N ASN A 82 10.07 9.65 30.59
CA ASN A 82 10.19 10.28 29.26
C ASN A 82 10.45 9.25 28.13
N GLU A 83 10.58 7.96 28.47
CA GLU A 83 10.78 6.84 27.54
C GLU A 83 9.48 6.10 27.25
N ASN A 84 8.66 5.90 28.28
CA ASN A 84 7.31 5.38 28.15
C ASN A 84 6.24 6.49 27.99
N PHE A 85 6.65 7.73 27.68
CA PHE A 85 5.81 8.92 27.66
C PHE A 85 4.76 8.96 28.80
N THR A 86 5.15 8.65 30.05
CA THR A 86 4.21 8.68 31.17
C THR A 86 4.35 9.93 32.02
N VAL A 87 3.22 10.39 32.53
CA VAL A 87 3.14 11.48 33.50
C VAL A 87 2.37 11.09 34.75
N ALA A 88 2.80 11.66 35.89
CA ALA A 88 1.95 11.82 37.06
C ALA A 88 1.16 13.13 36.96
N LEU A 89 -0.13 13.08 37.26
CA LEU A 89 -0.90 14.26 37.59
C LEU A 89 -0.39 14.80 38.95
N SER A 90 0.34 15.91 38.93
CA SER A 90 1.09 16.41 40.09
C SER A 90 0.57 17.71 40.67
N GLY A 91 -0.22 18.46 39.91
CA GLY A 91 -0.79 19.71 40.39
C GLY A 91 -1.92 20.26 39.54
N VAL A 92 -2.28 21.50 39.84
CA VAL A 92 -3.33 22.27 39.18
C VAL A 92 -2.73 23.57 38.67
N ASP A 93 -3.08 23.97 37.45
CA ASP A 93 -2.78 25.32 36.97
C ASP A 93 -3.60 26.34 37.76
N GLY A 94 -2.92 27.21 38.50
CA GLY A 94 -3.54 28.22 39.34
C GLY A 94 -4.21 29.37 38.58
N ASP A 95 -3.91 29.54 37.29
CA ASP A 95 -4.55 30.54 36.42
C ASP A 95 -5.74 29.95 35.62
N ALA A 96 -5.88 28.62 35.58
CA ALA A 96 -7.00 27.95 34.94
C ALA A 96 -8.28 27.98 35.80
N THR A 97 -9.44 28.01 35.12
CA THR A 97 -10.77 27.95 35.75
C THR A 97 -11.63 26.79 35.23
N LEU A 98 -11.15 26.13 34.18
CA LEU A 98 -11.65 24.92 33.58
C LEU A 98 -10.49 23.93 33.52
N HIS A 99 -10.72 22.71 34.00
CA HIS A 99 -9.72 21.65 34.03
C HIS A 99 -10.31 20.40 33.36
N LEU A 100 -9.59 19.76 32.44
CA LEU A 100 -10.08 18.57 31.73
C LEU A 100 -9.21 17.37 32.07
N LEU A 101 -9.78 16.41 32.79
CA LEU A 101 -9.09 15.19 33.21
C LEU A 101 -9.22 14.15 32.11
N ARG A 102 -8.10 13.87 31.43
CA ARG A 102 -7.98 12.98 30.28
C ARG A 102 -7.00 11.83 30.58
N PRO A 103 -7.11 10.68 29.89
CA PRO A 103 -6.13 9.60 30.03
C PRO A 103 -4.81 9.93 29.31
N ARG A 104 -4.87 10.79 28.27
CA ARG A 104 -3.73 11.29 27.50
C ARG A 104 -3.71 12.80 27.51
N VAL A 105 -2.52 13.37 27.64
CA VAL A 105 -2.26 14.81 27.62
C VAL A 105 -1.02 15.12 26.80
N ASP A 106 -1.08 16.22 26.06
CA ASP A 106 -0.01 16.69 25.19
C ASP A 106 0.70 17.91 25.79
N ASN A 107 1.99 18.02 25.48
CA ASN A 107 2.69 19.29 25.40
C ASN A 107 2.93 19.62 23.91
N ASP A 108 3.53 20.78 23.60
CA ASP A 108 3.75 21.25 22.21
C ASP A 108 4.64 20.31 21.34
N GLN A 109 5.13 19.18 21.88
CA GLN A 109 6.13 18.30 21.27
C GLN A 109 5.75 16.80 21.31
N SER A 110 4.97 16.35 22.29
CA SER A 110 4.73 14.92 22.56
C SER A 110 3.41 14.69 23.31
N ILE A 111 2.85 13.49 23.15
CA ILE A 111 1.64 13.03 23.84
C ILE A 111 2.06 12.04 24.93
N TYR A 112 1.53 12.21 26.13
CA TYR A 112 1.83 11.42 27.31
C TYR A 112 0.60 10.70 27.87
N ASP A 113 0.77 9.44 28.31
CA ASP A 113 -0.23 8.68 29.08
C ASP A 113 -0.15 9.03 30.57
N VAL A 114 -1.30 9.34 31.19
CA VAL A 114 -1.38 9.68 32.62
C VAL A 114 -1.52 8.39 33.43
N THR A 115 -0.43 7.96 34.09
CA THR A 115 -0.37 6.64 34.74
C THR A 115 -0.53 6.69 36.26
N SER A 116 -0.36 7.86 36.88
CA SER A 116 -0.43 8.02 38.34
C SER A 116 -0.86 9.43 38.76
N VAL A 117 -1.14 9.60 40.06
CA VAL A 117 -1.53 10.90 40.65
C VAL A 117 -0.76 11.10 41.94
N GLU A 118 -0.13 12.26 42.11
CA GLU A 118 0.63 12.58 43.32
C GLU A 118 -0.28 12.86 44.52
N GLU A 119 0.22 12.59 45.74
CA GLU A 119 -0.53 12.86 46.96
C GLU A 119 -0.86 14.36 47.07
N GLN A 120 -2.15 14.69 47.20
CA GLN A 120 -2.65 16.07 47.27
C GLN A 120 -2.49 16.90 45.98
N ALA A 121 -2.23 16.29 44.82
CA ALA A 121 -2.14 16.97 43.52
C ALA A 121 -3.35 17.90 43.25
N LEU A 122 -4.56 17.50 43.66
CA LEU A 122 -5.80 18.27 43.46
C LEU A 122 -6.28 19.04 44.70
N ALA A 123 -5.46 19.18 45.74
CA ALA A 123 -5.87 19.84 46.99
C ALA A 123 -6.14 21.35 46.84
N SER A 124 -5.51 22.01 45.87
CA SER A 124 -5.72 23.43 45.53
C SER A 124 -6.71 23.65 44.37
N LEU A 125 -7.36 22.59 43.87
CA LEU A 125 -8.28 22.67 42.74
C LEU A 125 -9.50 23.55 43.07
N THR A 126 -9.87 24.44 42.14
CA THR A 126 -11.07 25.29 42.22
C THR A 126 -11.71 25.40 40.83
N GLY A 127 -12.99 25.75 40.73
CA GLY A 127 -13.64 25.93 39.42
C GLY A 127 -14.28 24.64 38.88
N ARG A 128 -14.35 24.51 37.54
CA ARG A 128 -15.05 23.41 36.83
C ARG A 128 -14.07 22.33 36.38
N VAL A 129 -14.35 21.09 36.73
CA VAL A 129 -13.58 19.91 36.27
C VAL A 129 -14.46 19.08 35.34
N ILE A 130 -14.01 18.88 34.10
CA ILE A 130 -14.60 17.92 33.17
C ILE A 130 -13.80 16.63 33.25
N ILE A 131 -14.47 15.53 33.58
CA ILE A 131 -13.84 14.20 33.63
C ILE A 131 -14.22 13.45 32.35
N TYR A 132 -13.23 13.08 31.55
CA TYR A 132 -13.46 12.14 30.45
C TYR A 132 -13.76 10.77 31.04
N ALA A 133 -14.86 10.12 30.64
CA ALA A 133 -15.20 8.78 31.12
C ALA A 133 -14.07 7.77 30.86
N ARG A 134 -13.30 7.96 29.78
CA ARG A 134 -12.10 7.16 29.47
C ARG A 134 -10.99 7.25 30.53
N ALA A 135 -10.94 8.32 31.32
CA ALA A 135 -9.98 8.53 32.41
C ALA A 135 -10.45 7.94 33.76
N ALA A 136 -11.41 7.00 33.77
CA ALA A 136 -12.01 6.46 34.99
C ALA A 136 -10.99 5.84 35.98
N ASN A 137 -9.92 5.23 35.46
CA ASN A 137 -8.79 4.73 36.26
C ASN A 137 -8.12 5.86 37.06
N ILE A 138 -7.71 6.94 36.39
CA ILE A 138 -7.03 8.10 36.99
C ILE A 138 -7.96 8.89 37.91
N ALA A 139 -9.22 9.06 37.48
CA ALA A 139 -10.22 9.81 38.22
C ALA A 139 -10.58 9.16 39.58
N ALA A 140 -10.55 7.83 39.68
CA ALA A 140 -10.77 7.15 40.95
C ALA A 140 -9.73 7.56 42.02
N ASP A 141 -8.46 7.69 41.63
CA ASP A 141 -7.36 8.06 42.52
C ASP A 141 -7.28 9.58 42.75
N ALA A 142 -7.36 10.38 41.67
CA ALA A 142 -7.19 11.82 41.74
C ALA A 142 -8.21 12.52 42.65
N LEU A 143 -9.47 12.09 42.55
CA LEU A 143 -10.59 12.76 43.22
C LEU A 143 -10.57 12.61 44.75
N ALA A 144 -9.80 11.66 45.30
CA ALA A 144 -9.68 11.45 46.73
C ALA A 144 -9.16 12.68 47.51
N SER A 145 -8.42 13.59 46.84
CA SER A 145 -7.75 14.74 47.46
C SER A 145 -8.39 16.10 47.21
N VAL A 146 -9.48 16.16 46.44
CA VAL A 146 -10.02 17.43 45.89
C VAL A 146 -10.69 18.31 46.95
N GLY A 147 -10.35 19.61 46.95
CA GLY A 147 -10.95 20.65 47.78
C GLY A 147 -12.46 20.86 47.58
N ASN A 148 -13.09 21.67 48.43
CA ASN A 148 -14.55 21.79 48.49
C ASN A 148 -15.17 22.67 47.39
N ASP A 149 -14.42 23.64 46.86
CA ASP A 149 -14.92 24.69 45.95
C ASP A 149 -14.74 24.29 44.46
N VAL A 150 -15.20 23.08 44.11
CA VAL A 150 -15.07 22.45 42.78
C VAL A 150 -16.41 21.88 42.32
N THR A 151 -16.77 22.15 41.06
CA THR A 151 -17.89 21.53 40.34
C THR A 151 -17.40 20.47 39.36
N PHE A 152 -18.21 19.43 39.12
CA PHE A 152 -17.83 18.29 38.27
C PHE A 152 -18.81 18.10 37.13
N SER A 153 -18.28 17.95 35.92
CA SER A 153 -19.02 17.53 34.74
C SER A 153 -18.43 16.21 34.23
N LEU A 154 -19.27 15.28 33.78
CA LEU A 154 -18.82 14.01 33.20
C LEU A 154 -18.94 14.10 31.67
N LEU A 155 -17.84 13.91 30.95
CA LEU A 155 -17.85 13.78 29.49
C LEU A 155 -17.88 12.30 29.10
N VAL A 156 -19.00 11.87 28.54
CA VAL A 156 -19.22 10.52 28.02
C VAL A 156 -18.62 10.41 26.62
N ASN A 157 -17.48 9.71 26.54
CA ASN A 157 -16.70 9.46 25.32
C ASN A 157 -16.28 7.98 25.17
N VAL A 158 -16.92 7.11 25.95
CA VAL A 158 -16.83 5.63 25.99
C VAL A 158 -18.14 5.11 26.60
N ASP A 159 -18.47 3.83 26.40
CA ASP A 159 -19.54 3.14 27.13
C ASP A 159 -19.51 3.40 28.65
N THR A 160 -20.55 4.07 29.15
CA THR A 160 -20.61 4.61 30.51
C THR A 160 -21.94 4.26 31.17
N THR A 161 -21.88 3.74 32.40
CA THR A 161 -23.07 3.50 33.24
C THR A 161 -23.07 4.44 34.43
N LEU A 162 -24.06 5.32 34.54
CA LEU A 162 -24.23 6.20 35.69
C LEU A 162 -24.97 5.47 36.82
N GLN A 163 -24.23 4.98 37.81
CA GLN A 163 -24.75 4.17 38.93
C GLN A 163 -25.45 5.03 40.00
N SER A 164 -25.09 6.31 40.12
CA SER A 164 -25.76 7.31 40.96
C SER A 164 -25.40 8.72 40.50
N PRO A 165 -26.09 9.78 40.95
CA PRO A 165 -25.70 11.17 40.67
C PRO A 165 -24.27 11.54 41.11
N SER A 166 -23.63 10.70 41.92
CA SER A 166 -22.26 10.86 42.44
C SER A 166 -21.28 9.80 41.94
N SER A 167 -21.68 8.86 41.07
CA SER A 167 -20.80 7.75 40.66
C SER A 167 -21.17 7.16 39.30
N PHE A 168 -20.15 6.91 38.48
CA PHE A 168 -20.25 6.24 37.19
C PHE A 168 -19.27 5.06 37.10
N MET A 169 -19.50 4.19 36.12
CA MET A 169 -18.62 3.11 35.74
C MET A 169 -18.31 3.21 34.24
N ALA A 170 -17.02 3.15 33.89
CA ALA A 170 -16.50 3.13 32.52
C ALA A 170 -15.17 2.36 32.49
N ASN A 171 -14.85 1.68 31.39
CA ASN A 171 -13.63 0.85 31.25
C ASN A 171 -13.41 -0.16 32.42
N GLY A 172 -14.49 -0.66 33.03
CA GLY A 172 -14.42 -1.57 34.19
C GLY A 172 -14.06 -0.90 35.54
N HIS A 173 -13.81 0.41 35.56
CA HIS A 173 -13.52 1.17 36.78
C HIS A 173 -14.77 1.94 37.26
N THR A 174 -15.02 1.91 38.57
CA THR A 174 -16.06 2.73 39.23
C THR A 174 -15.43 3.96 39.86
N VAL A 175 -15.88 5.14 39.44
CA VAL A 175 -15.49 6.43 40.03
C VAL A 175 -16.62 6.91 40.93
N THR A 176 -16.29 7.41 42.13
CA THR A 176 -17.26 8.02 43.05
C THR A 176 -16.75 9.39 43.50
N LEU A 177 -17.55 10.43 43.32
CA LEU A 177 -17.23 11.78 43.79
C LEU A 177 -17.20 11.81 45.33
N PRO A 178 -16.19 12.46 45.95
CA PRO A 178 -16.04 12.47 47.40
C PRO A 178 -17.07 13.41 48.06
N GLN A 179 -17.22 13.25 49.38
CA GLN A 179 -18.00 14.15 50.25
C GLN A 179 -19.50 14.29 49.95
N ASN A 180 -20.14 13.29 49.31
CA ASN A 180 -21.53 13.33 48.83
C ASN A 180 -21.79 14.41 47.76
N ARG A 181 -20.77 14.77 46.97
CA ARG A 181 -20.93 15.64 45.80
C ARG A 181 -21.57 14.87 44.64
N THR A 182 -22.27 15.58 43.77
CA THR A 182 -22.87 15.04 42.54
C THR A 182 -22.23 15.68 41.33
N PHE A 183 -22.30 15.00 40.19
CA PHE A 183 -22.05 15.64 38.91
C PHE A 183 -23.10 16.74 38.69
N ASN A 184 -22.64 17.88 38.18
CA ASN A 184 -23.46 19.05 37.87
C ASN A 184 -24.03 18.95 36.45
N GLU A 185 -23.30 18.33 35.54
CA GLU A 185 -23.60 18.23 34.12
C GLU A 185 -23.10 16.88 33.58
N PHE A 186 -23.83 16.34 32.60
CA PHE A 186 -23.39 15.20 31.80
C PHE A 186 -23.28 15.68 30.36
N LEU A 187 -22.13 15.44 29.74
CA LEU A 187 -21.74 15.96 28.43
C LEU A 187 -21.43 14.78 27.49
N THR A 188 -21.56 14.96 26.19
CA THR A 188 -21.02 14.04 25.17
C THR A 188 -20.57 14.83 23.93
N ASP A 189 -19.53 14.33 23.27
CA ASP A 189 -19.03 14.89 22.00
C ASP A 189 -19.85 14.43 20.79
N GLY A 190 -20.82 13.53 20.97
CA GLY A 190 -21.62 12.97 19.88
C GLY A 190 -20.85 12.01 18.98
N GLY A 191 -19.67 11.53 19.41
CA GLY A 191 -18.84 10.60 18.65
C GLY A 191 -19.55 9.29 18.30
N ALA A 192 -19.14 8.67 17.19
CA ALA A 192 -19.75 7.44 16.69
C ALA A 192 -19.60 6.27 17.67
N SER A 193 -20.71 5.58 17.94
CA SER A 193 -20.77 4.31 18.68
C SER A 193 -20.32 4.39 20.15
N LEU A 194 -21.04 5.15 20.98
CA LEU A 194 -20.96 5.06 22.44
C LEU A 194 -22.35 4.88 23.08
N SER A 195 -22.39 4.21 24.23
CA SER A 195 -23.61 4.06 25.04
C SER A 195 -23.52 4.75 26.40
N PHE A 196 -24.65 5.32 26.85
CA PHE A 196 -24.81 5.91 28.17
C PHE A 196 -26.04 5.35 28.88
N THR A 197 -25.84 4.56 29.93
CA THR A 197 -26.91 3.94 30.70
C THR A 197 -27.17 4.71 32.00
N ASN A 198 -28.41 5.15 32.21
CA ASN A 198 -28.85 5.82 33.43
C ASN A 198 -29.40 4.81 34.45
N ASP A 199 -28.53 4.20 35.25
CA ASP A 199 -28.91 3.31 36.36
C ASP A 199 -29.39 4.07 37.63
N THR A 200 -29.57 5.40 37.54
CA THR A 200 -30.02 6.21 38.67
C THR A 200 -31.55 6.18 38.83
N GLY A 201 -32.04 6.63 39.99
CA GLY A 201 -33.47 6.71 40.28
C GLY A 201 -34.22 7.94 39.72
N SER A 202 -33.57 8.75 38.88
CA SER A 202 -34.09 10.01 38.33
C SER A 202 -33.68 10.19 36.86
N PRO A 203 -34.41 10.99 36.06
CA PRO A 203 -33.99 11.35 34.71
C PRO A 203 -32.66 12.12 34.73
N VAL A 204 -31.87 11.96 33.67
CA VAL A 204 -30.57 12.64 33.49
C VAL A 204 -30.59 13.47 32.21
N GLU A 205 -30.12 14.73 32.33
CA GLU A 205 -29.90 15.64 31.20
C GLU A 205 -28.48 15.42 30.65
N LEU A 206 -28.38 14.87 29.43
CA LEU A 206 -27.14 14.65 28.69
C LEU A 206 -27.01 15.70 27.57
N TYR A 207 -26.00 16.56 27.64
CA TYR A 207 -25.79 17.66 26.71
C TYR A 207 -24.76 17.30 25.64
N ILE A 208 -25.09 17.51 24.37
CA ILE A 208 -24.09 17.50 23.29
C ILE A 208 -23.29 18.82 23.36
N ILE A 209 -21.96 18.70 23.26
CA ILE A 209 -21.01 19.83 23.34
C ILE A 209 -20.27 20.05 22.02
N ALA A 210 -19.88 21.30 21.77
CA ALA A 210 -18.88 21.67 20.77
C ALA A 210 -17.47 21.70 21.38
N GLU A 211 -16.46 22.10 20.59
CA GLU A 211 -15.04 22.19 20.99
C GLU A 211 -14.77 23.10 22.20
N ASP A 212 -15.71 23.99 22.58
CA ASP A 212 -15.60 24.90 23.72
C ASP A 212 -16.12 24.32 25.07
N PHE A 213 -16.57 23.06 25.04
CA PHE A 213 -17.13 22.33 26.19
C PHE A 213 -18.31 23.05 26.87
N GLN A 214 -19.03 23.90 26.13
CA GLN A 214 -20.28 24.50 26.57
C GLN A 214 -21.47 23.67 26.06
N PRO A 215 -22.51 23.46 26.90
CA PRO A 215 -23.80 22.96 26.42
C PRO A 215 -24.34 23.89 25.33
N THR A 216 -24.36 23.42 24.09
CA THR A 216 -24.71 24.25 22.91
C THR A 216 -26.18 24.09 22.52
N TYR A 217 -26.78 22.94 22.85
CA TYR A 217 -28.14 22.55 22.46
C TYR A 217 -28.97 22.08 23.67
N ASP A 218 -30.27 21.85 23.45
CA ASP A 218 -31.15 21.27 24.47
C ASP A 218 -30.64 19.86 24.87
N PRO A 219 -30.78 19.44 26.15
CA PRO A 219 -30.30 18.14 26.60
C PRO A 219 -31.18 16.99 26.09
N ILE A 220 -30.52 15.86 25.83
CA ILE A 220 -31.19 14.57 25.68
C ILE A 220 -31.56 14.08 27.08
N ILE A 221 -32.83 13.78 27.30
CA ILE A 221 -33.33 13.23 28.57
C ILE A 221 -33.21 11.70 28.52
N VAL A 222 -32.43 11.12 29.42
CA VAL A 222 -32.29 9.67 29.59
C VAL A 222 -33.02 9.27 30.86
N GLU A 223 -34.12 8.51 30.74
CA GLU A 223 -34.95 8.13 31.90
C GLU A 223 -34.30 7.02 32.75
N PRO A 224 -34.76 6.79 34.00
CA PRO A 224 -34.27 5.71 34.86
C PRO A 224 -34.34 4.32 34.22
N GLY A 225 -33.18 3.69 34.06
CA GLY A 225 -33.01 2.37 33.45
C GLY A 225 -32.96 2.37 31.91
N GLU A 226 -32.88 3.53 31.27
CA GLU A 226 -32.68 3.65 29.82
C GLU A 226 -31.19 3.78 29.46
N THR A 227 -30.89 3.38 28.21
CA THR A 227 -29.58 3.55 27.58
C THR A 227 -29.74 4.45 26.36
N PHE A 228 -29.02 5.57 26.36
CA PHE A 228 -28.78 6.37 25.18
C PHE A 228 -27.66 5.74 24.33
N ASP A 229 -27.82 5.75 23.00
CA ASP A 229 -26.83 5.26 22.04
C ASP A 229 -26.56 6.36 20.99
N SER A 230 -25.33 6.86 20.94
CA SER A 230 -24.95 7.96 20.03
C SER A 230 -25.10 7.57 18.55
N ALA A 231 -24.94 6.28 18.21
CA ALA A 231 -25.11 5.78 16.85
C ALA A 231 -26.57 5.84 16.36
N THR A 232 -27.53 6.01 17.27
CA THR A 232 -28.94 6.27 16.94
C THR A 232 -29.31 7.74 17.00
N ALA A 233 -28.44 8.60 17.54
CA ALA A 233 -28.73 9.99 17.81
C ALA A 233 -28.15 10.96 16.78
N TYR A 234 -26.99 10.63 16.22
CA TYR A 234 -26.41 11.38 15.12
C TYR A 234 -27.21 11.12 13.83
N PRO A 235 -27.54 12.16 13.03
CA PRO A 235 -28.34 11.99 11.80
C PRO A 235 -27.50 11.46 10.62
N SER A 236 -26.66 10.43 10.85
CA SER A 236 -26.00 9.67 9.78
C SER A 236 -26.62 8.29 9.65
N LEU A 237 -26.62 7.79 8.43
CA LEU A 237 -27.40 6.62 8.04
C LEU A 237 -26.62 5.30 8.21
N TYR A 238 -25.40 5.36 8.77
CA TYR A 238 -24.47 4.22 8.90
C TYR A 238 -25.00 3.08 9.79
N THR A 239 -25.93 3.36 10.71
CA THR A 239 -26.42 2.40 11.69
C THR A 239 -27.95 2.43 11.81
N GLY A 240 -28.61 1.40 11.27
CA GLY A 240 -30.03 1.13 11.52
C GLY A 240 -31.04 1.95 10.70
N PHE A 241 -30.66 2.53 9.56
CA PHE A 241 -31.60 3.21 8.67
C PHE A 241 -32.62 2.22 8.07
N ASP A 242 -33.89 2.37 8.46
CA ASP A 242 -34.99 1.47 8.12
C ASP A 242 -36.01 2.20 7.23
N LEU A 243 -35.83 2.10 5.92
CA LEU A 243 -36.79 2.56 4.92
C LEU A 243 -37.80 1.45 4.60
N LEU A 244 -39.09 1.75 4.77
CA LEU A 244 -40.20 0.87 4.40
C LEU A 244 -40.91 1.41 3.16
N TYR A 245 -41.53 0.52 2.37
CA TYR A 245 -42.36 0.91 1.23
C TYR A 245 -43.63 0.06 1.08
N ARG A 246 -44.60 0.54 0.29
CA ARG A 246 -45.75 -0.22 -0.21
C ARG A 246 -46.32 0.42 -1.49
N GLU A 247 -47.02 -0.36 -2.32
CA GLU A 247 -47.84 0.18 -3.41
C GLU A 247 -49.11 0.87 -2.90
N VAL A 248 -49.44 2.03 -3.46
CA VAL A 248 -50.69 2.75 -3.20
C VAL A 248 -51.87 1.92 -3.69
N GLU A 249 -52.91 1.81 -2.86
CA GLU A 249 -54.08 0.91 -3.02
C GLU A 249 -53.81 -0.60 -2.84
N SER A 250 -52.58 -1.05 -2.57
CA SER A 250 -52.35 -2.45 -2.19
C SER A 250 -52.95 -2.79 -0.82
N GLN A 251 -53.29 -4.07 -0.61
CA GLN A 251 -53.67 -4.63 0.70
C GLN A 251 -52.47 -5.22 1.45
N ASP A 252 -51.29 -5.23 0.84
CA ASP A 252 -50.07 -5.71 1.47
C ASP A 252 -49.58 -4.72 2.54
N GLY A 253 -48.96 -5.27 3.60
CA GLY A 253 -48.36 -4.47 4.65
C GLY A 253 -47.09 -3.76 4.17
N TRP A 254 -46.59 -2.84 4.99
CA TRP A 254 -45.27 -2.24 4.81
C TRP A 254 -44.19 -3.31 4.64
N GLN A 255 -43.38 -3.18 3.58
CA GLN A 255 -42.27 -4.05 3.29
C GLN A 255 -40.96 -3.31 3.57
N ARG A 256 -39.98 -4.00 4.15
CA ARG A 256 -38.64 -3.45 4.37
C ARG A 256 -37.90 -3.40 3.05
N LEU A 257 -37.35 -2.24 2.73
CA LEU A 257 -36.59 -2.02 1.52
C LEU A 257 -35.10 -2.12 1.82
N THR A 258 -34.34 -2.73 0.91
CA THR A 258 -32.87 -2.77 1.02
C THR A 258 -32.33 -1.45 0.52
N VAL A 259 -31.59 -0.74 1.37
CA VAL A 259 -30.82 0.43 0.95
C VAL A 259 -29.51 -0.09 0.38
N THR A 260 -29.29 0.14 -0.91
CA THR A 260 -28.20 -0.45 -1.69
C THR A 260 -26.87 0.24 -1.38
N ASP A 261 -26.89 1.57 -1.23
CA ASP A 261 -25.73 2.36 -0.81
C ASP A 261 -26.14 3.72 -0.21
N ILE A 262 -25.25 4.32 0.57
CA ILE A 262 -25.38 5.67 1.14
C ILE A 262 -24.06 6.41 0.94
N TYR A 263 -24.09 7.50 0.17
CA TYR A 263 -22.94 8.37 -0.04
C TYR A 263 -23.03 9.64 0.79
N ASP A 264 -22.54 9.58 2.03
CA ASP A 264 -22.62 10.70 2.97
C ASP A 264 -21.88 11.96 2.47
N ARG A 265 -20.73 11.81 1.80
CA ARG A 265 -19.98 12.91 1.16
C ARG A 265 -20.78 13.67 0.09
N PHE A 266 -21.79 13.05 -0.51
CA PHE A 266 -22.61 13.64 -1.57
C PHE A 266 -24.06 13.87 -1.14
N HIS A 267 -24.42 13.45 0.08
CA HIS A 267 -25.79 13.37 0.59
C HIS A 267 -26.74 12.63 -0.38
N GLU A 268 -26.42 11.37 -0.69
CA GLU A 268 -27.22 10.53 -1.60
C GLU A 268 -27.56 9.18 -0.96
N ILE A 269 -28.80 8.70 -1.18
CA ILE A 269 -29.28 7.39 -0.73
C ILE A 269 -29.77 6.62 -1.96
N LEU A 270 -29.30 5.39 -2.16
CA LEU A 270 -29.67 4.56 -3.30
C LEU A 270 -30.51 3.38 -2.84
N VAL A 271 -31.62 3.15 -3.55
CA VAL A 271 -32.67 2.25 -3.10
C VAL A 271 -33.28 1.50 -4.28
N ASP A 272 -33.15 0.18 -4.25
CA ASP A 272 -33.67 -0.71 -5.30
C ASP A 272 -34.93 -1.46 -4.82
N LEU A 273 -36.03 -1.26 -5.55
CA LEU A 273 -37.30 -1.95 -5.38
C LEU A 273 -37.23 -3.34 -6.01
N PRO A 274 -37.82 -4.37 -5.40
CA PRO A 274 -37.72 -5.73 -5.91
C PRO A 274 -38.41 -5.91 -7.26
N SER A 275 -37.95 -6.93 -7.98
CA SER A 275 -38.49 -7.40 -9.25
C SER A 275 -40.03 -7.52 -9.26
N GLY A 276 -40.65 -7.03 -10.32
CA GLY A 276 -42.10 -7.08 -10.55
C GLY A 276 -42.93 -5.86 -10.09
N ILE A 277 -42.34 -4.83 -9.46
CA ILE A 277 -43.01 -3.54 -9.26
C ILE A 277 -43.21 -2.84 -10.62
N ALA A 278 -44.41 -2.31 -10.89
CA ALA A 278 -44.69 -1.63 -12.16
C ALA A 278 -43.86 -0.35 -12.32
N HIS A 279 -43.30 -0.12 -13.51
CA HIS A 279 -42.46 1.06 -13.81
C HIS A 279 -43.21 2.41 -13.75
N ASP A 280 -44.54 2.40 -13.63
CA ASP A 280 -45.40 3.56 -13.39
C ASP A 280 -46.18 3.48 -12.06
N ALA A 281 -45.76 2.59 -11.15
CA ALA A 281 -46.37 2.44 -9.84
C ALA A 281 -46.31 3.73 -9.01
N THR A 282 -47.35 3.97 -8.21
CA THR A 282 -47.30 4.94 -7.13
C THR A 282 -47.07 4.21 -5.82
N LEU A 283 -46.03 4.61 -5.10
CA LEU A 283 -45.57 4.00 -3.86
C LEU A 283 -45.75 4.98 -2.70
N GLU A 284 -45.89 4.45 -1.50
CA GLU A 284 -45.67 5.18 -0.25
C GLU A 284 -44.40 4.64 0.41
N PHE A 285 -43.62 5.53 1.00
CA PHE A 285 -42.41 5.23 1.78
C PHE A 285 -42.57 5.72 3.22
N GLU A 286 -42.04 4.99 4.20
CA GLU A 286 -42.08 5.35 5.63
C GLU A 286 -40.67 5.23 6.24
N LEU A 287 -40.30 6.22 7.07
CA LEU A 287 -39.03 6.29 7.80
C LEU A 287 -39.19 6.17 9.32
N GLN A 288 -40.42 6.16 9.84
CA GLN A 288 -40.72 6.19 11.28
C GLN A 288 -40.22 4.95 12.05
N SER A 289 -39.93 3.85 11.34
CA SER A 289 -39.28 2.65 11.88
C SER A 289 -37.77 2.79 12.11
N THR A 290 -37.13 3.84 11.59
CA THR A 290 -35.71 4.10 11.84
C THR A 290 -35.51 4.40 13.35
N PRO A 291 -34.64 3.68 14.07
CA PRO A 291 -34.55 3.77 15.53
C PRO A 291 -34.33 5.18 16.07
N GLY A 292 -33.52 6.01 15.40
CA GLY A 292 -33.30 7.40 15.79
C GLY A 292 -34.52 8.31 15.63
N ILE A 293 -35.37 8.07 14.62
CA ILE A 293 -36.66 8.76 14.45
C ILE A 293 -37.67 8.24 15.49
N GLN A 294 -37.71 6.93 15.71
CA GLN A 294 -38.58 6.30 16.70
C GLN A 294 -38.27 6.75 18.13
N ALA A 295 -37.00 6.95 18.46
CA ALA A 295 -36.53 7.50 19.73
C ALA A 295 -36.66 9.03 19.82
N GLY A 296 -36.94 9.72 18.70
CA GLY A 296 -37.10 11.17 18.63
C GLY A 296 -35.80 11.98 18.58
N TYR A 297 -34.65 11.34 18.34
CA TYR A 297 -33.34 12.01 18.27
C TYR A 297 -33.12 12.82 17.00
N PHE A 298 -33.83 12.49 15.91
CA PHE A 298 -33.94 13.35 14.73
C PHE A 298 -35.30 13.21 14.04
N THR A 299 -35.67 14.23 13.28
CA THR A 299 -36.90 14.30 12.49
C THR A 299 -36.58 14.24 11.00
N SER A 300 -37.61 13.92 10.21
CA SER A 300 -37.57 13.94 8.75
C SER A 300 -38.65 14.89 8.23
N ASP A 301 -38.41 15.53 7.09
CA ASP A 301 -39.41 16.29 6.33
C ASP A 301 -40.41 15.40 5.55
N TRP A 302 -40.22 14.08 5.54
CA TRP A 302 -41.21 13.11 5.06
C TRP A 302 -42.27 12.91 6.16
N ASP A 303 -43.33 13.73 6.13
CA ASP A 303 -44.47 13.78 7.07
C ASP A 303 -45.13 12.39 7.32
N THR A 304 -44.56 11.58 8.22
CA THR A 304 -44.89 10.16 8.47
C THR A 304 -44.63 9.22 7.28
N THR A 305 -45.16 9.58 6.11
CA THR A 305 -45.08 8.81 4.86
C THR A 305 -44.89 9.73 3.65
N ARG A 306 -44.05 9.33 2.68
CA ARG A 306 -43.84 10.04 1.41
C ARG A 306 -44.49 9.26 0.25
N THR A 307 -45.45 9.88 -0.46
CA THR A 307 -46.01 9.29 -1.69
C THR A 307 -45.17 9.71 -2.90
N VAL A 308 -44.78 8.74 -3.73
CA VAL A 308 -43.88 8.90 -4.88
C VAL A 308 -44.47 8.15 -6.06
N THR A 309 -44.53 8.77 -7.25
CA THR A 309 -44.91 8.07 -8.49
C THR A 309 -43.67 7.81 -9.32
N LEU A 310 -43.42 6.54 -9.64
CA LEU A 310 -42.32 6.16 -10.51
C LEU A 310 -42.57 6.68 -11.93
N SER A 311 -41.53 7.23 -12.55
CA SER A 311 -41.48 7.53 -13.97
C SER A 311 -40.48 6.59 -14.62
N ARG A 312 -40.98 5.55 -15.32
CA ARG A 312 -40.17 4.52 -16.00
C ARG A 312 -39.34 3.64 -15.04
N GLY A 313 -39.85 3.41 -13.83
CA GLY A 313 -39.22 2.61 -12.78
C GLY A 313 -38.25 3.38 -11.91
N GLN A 314 -38.26 4.72 -12.02
CA GLN A 314 -37.33 5.57 -11.28
C GLN A 314 -38.04 6.77 -10.65
N ALA A 315 -37.54 7.23 -9.52
CA ALA A 315 -37.91 8.51 -8.91
C ALA A 315 -36.72 9.11 -8.13
N GLN A 316 -36.78 10.42 -7.88
CA GLN A 316 -35.80 11.16 -7.09
C GLN A 316 -36.55 12.06 -6.11
N GLU A 317 -36.29 11.90 -4.82
CA GLU A 317 -37.00 12.61 -3.76
C GLU A 317 -36.00 13.26 -2.79
N PRO A 318 -36.13 14.56 -2.47
CA PRO A 318 -35.32 15.18 -1.43
C PRO A 318 -35.77 14.65 -0.06
N LEU A 319 -34.81 14.42 0.84
CA LEU A 319 -35.02 13.99 2.22
C LEU A 319 -34.16 14.87 3.14
N THR A 320 -34.80 15.65 3.99
CA THR A 320 -34.12 16.43 5.04
C THR A 320 -34.17 15.66 6.35
N LEU A 321 -33.02 15.45 6.99
CA LEU A 321 -32.91 14.95 8.36
C LEU A 321 -32.35 16.06 9.27
N SER A 322 -33.08 16.38 10.33
CA SER A 322 -32.71 17.40 11.32
C SER A 322 -32.77 16.84 12.72
N SER A 323 -31.70 16.98 13.50
CA SER A 323 -31.78 16.73 14.95
C SER A 323 -32.13 18.03 15.70
N PRO A 324 -32.98 17.99 16.74
CA PRO A 324 -33.12 19.11 17.67
C PRO A 324 -31.95 19.18 18.68
N TYR A 325 -31.11 18.14 18.76
CA TYR A 325 -30.01 17.99 19.72
C TYR A 325 -28.63 18.33 19.13
N TYR A 326 -28.55 18.48 17.80
CA TYR A 326 -27.41 19.06 17.09
C TYR A 326 -27.84 20.37 16.42
N GLY A 327 -26.89 21.24 16.12
CA GLY A 327 -27.16 22.55 15.51
C GLY A 327 -27.78 22.47 14.11
N ALA A 328 -28.31 23.59 13.63
CA ALA A 328 -28.92 23.66 12.29
C ALA A 328 -27.92 23.29 11.17
N GLU A 329 -26.63 23.53 11.41
CA GLU A 329 -25.48 23.12 10.60
C GLU A 329 -25.29 21.59 10.46
N TYR A 330 -25.90 20.78 11.33
CA TYR A 330 -25.96 19.32 11.22
C TYR A 330 -27.24 18.80 10.54
N THR A 331 -28.03 19.68 9.92
CA THR A 331 -29.15 19.27 9.06
C THR A 331 -28.64 18.66 7.77
N GLN A 332 -28.85 17.35 7.60
CA GLN A 332 -28.44 16.62 6.41
C GLN A 332 -29.53 16.66 5.34
N ASN A 333 -29.16 17.02 4.11
CA ASN A 333 -30.09 17.17 2.99
C ASN A 333 -29.78 16.10 1.93
N TYR A 334 -30.36 14.91 2.10
CA TYR A 334 -30.16 13.79 1.19
C TYR A 334 -31.04 13.90 -0.07
N THR A 335 -30.58 13.30 -1.17
CA THR A 335 -31.45 12.92 -2.30
C THR A 335 -31.59 11.40 -2.34
N VAL A 336 -32.83 10.92 -2.29
CA VAL A 336 -33.16 9.49 -2.36
C VAL A 336 -33.45 9.11 -3.81
N TYR A 337 -32.64 8.22 -4.35
CA TYR A 337 -32.77 7.64 -5.68
C TYR A 337 -33.48 6.30 -5.57
N ILE A 338 -34.67 6.22 -6.16
CA ILE A 338 -35.52 5.04 -6.17
C ILE A 338 -35.45 4.41 -7.57
N SER A 339 -35.22 3.12 -7.62
CA SER A 339 -34.98 2.30 -8.82
C SER A 339 -35.78 1.00 -8.72
N VAL A 340 -36.15 0.36 -9.84
CA VAL A 340 -36.70 -1.01 -9.85
C VAL A 340 -35.61 -1.97 -10.32
N GLU A 341 -35.30 -2.97 -9.49
CA GLU A 341 -34.33 -4.03 -9.73
C GLU A 341 -34.87 -5.06 -10.75
N ASP A 342 -35.05 -4.62 -11.99
CA ASP A 342 -35.23 -5.48 -13.16
C ASP A 342 -34.84 -4.72 -14.42
N ALA A 343 -33.83 -5.23 -15.13
CA ALA A 343 -33.91 -5.19 -16.59
C ALA A 343 -35.01 -6.18 -16.98
N PRO A 344 -36.09 -5.78 -17.68
CA PRO A 344 -37.28 -6.63 -17.86
C PRO A 344 -36.93 -7.99 -18.50
N GLU A 345 -37.72 -9.04 -18.28
CA GLU A 345 -37.41 -10.39 -18.83
C GLU A 345 -37.30 -10.42 -20.38
N ASP A 346 -37.83 -9.40 -21.09
CA ASP A 346 -37.67 -9.18 -22.53
C ASP A 346 -36.45 -8.29 -22.93
N ALA A 347 -35.61 -7.87 -21.98
CA ALA A 347 -34.52 -6.89 -22.16
C ALA A 347 -33.49 -7.24 -23.24
N SER A 348 -33.45 -8.50 -23.70
CA SER A 348 -32.71 -8.92 -24.90
C SER A 348 -33.01 -8.10 -26.18
N LYS A 349 -34.12 -7.33 -26.20
CA LYS A 349 -34.46 -6.40 -27.30
C LYS A 349 -34.52 -4.93 -26.87
N ALA A 350 -34.19 -4.61 -25.62
CA ALA A 350 -34.29 -3.24 -25.13
C ALA A 350 -33.25 -2.34 -25.81
N VAL A 351 -33.72 -1.25 -26.40
CA VAL A 351 -32.91 -0.13 -26.87
C VAL A 351 -33.43 1.14 -26.21
N TYR A 352 -32.54 1.92 -25.61
CA TYR A 352 -32.85 3.27 -25.16
C TYR A 352 -32.21 4.27 -26.12
N ILE A 353 -32.99 5.25 -26.55
CA ILE A 353 -32.53 6.37 -27.38
C ILE A 353 -32.96 7.64 -26.64
N ASP A 354 -32.00 8.50 -26.28
CA ASP A 354 -32.27 9.71 -25.49
C ASP A 354 -33.05 9.43 -24.18
N GLY A 355 -32.68 8.34 -23.50
CA GLY A 355 -33.37 7.84 -22.30
C GLY A 355 -34.80 7.31 -22.52
N VAL A 356 -35.29 7.25 -23.76
CA VAL A 356 -36.60 6.68 -24.12
C VAL A 356 -36.44 5.20 -24.47
N TYR A 357 -37.19 4.34 -23.79
CA TYR A 357 -37.23 2.89 -24.03
C TYR A 357 -37.96 2.54 -25.33
N HIS A 358 -37.38 1.61 -26.09
CA HIS A 358 -37.95 1.01 -27.29
C HIS A 358 -37.72 -0.52 -27.29
N ASP A 359 -38.76 -1.28 -27.62
CA ASP A 359 -38.79 -2.74 -27.79
C ASP A 359 -39.28 -3.17 -29.20
N GLN A 360 -39.68 -2.19 -30.00
CA GLN A 360 -40.36 -2.32 -31.29
C GLN A 360 -39.86 -1.25 -32.27
N ASN A 361 -40.08 -1.47 -33.57
CA ASN A 361 -39.65 -0.54 -34.61
C ASN A 361 -40.15 0.89 -34.31
N PHE A 362 -39.23 1.84 -34.35
CA PHE A 362 -39.47 3.25 -34.01
C PHE A 362 -38.93 4.15 -35.12
N THR A 363 -39.55 5.32 -35.28
CA THR A 363 -39.08 6.37 -36.17
C THR A 363 -39.42 7.69 -35.50
N SER A 364 -38.44 8.59 -35.40
CA SER A 364 -38.66 9.94 -34.87
C SER A 364 -39.58 10.76 -35.78
N ASP A 365 -40.27 11.77 -35.25
CA ASP A 365 -41.25 12.58 -35.99
C ASP A 365 -40.66 13.28 -37.24
N ASP A 366 -39.36 13.56 -37.23
CA ASP A 366 -38.60 14.15 -38.34
C ASP A 366 -37.98 13.09 -39.28
N GLY A 367 -38.03 11.81 -38.91
CA GLY A 367 -37.41 10.70 -39.65
C GLY A 367 -35.87 10.67 -39.61
N SER A 368 -35.23 11.42 -38.71
CA SER A 368 -33.77 11.42 -38.56
C SER A 368 -33.23 10.17 -37.83
N ILE A 369 -34.04 9.57 -36.95
CA ILE A 369 -33.74 8.33 -36.25
C ILE A 369 -34.74 7.25 -36.67
N VAL A 370 -34.26 6.11 -37.15
CA VAL A 370 -35.08 4.94 -37.48
C VAL A 370 -34.50 3.71 -36.79
N LEU A 371 -35.24 3.12 -35.87
CA LEU A 371 -34.90 1.86 -35.20
C LEU A 371 -35.73 0.72 -35.80
N GLU A 372 -35.07 -0.33 -36.27
CA GLU A 372 -35.68 -1.55 -36.80
C GLU A 372 -35.09 -2.78 -36.11
N TYR A 373 -35.91 -3.81 -35.90
CA TYR A 373 -35.48 -5.11 -35.37
C TYR A 373 -35.48 -6.18 -36.48
N ASP A 374 -34.44 -7.02 -36.51
CA ASP A 374 -34.40 -8.17 -37.41
C ASP A 374 -35.24 -9.37 -36.91
N ASP A 375 -35.32 -10.44 -37.70
CA ASP A 375 -36.06 -11.67 -37.35
C ASP A 375 -35.52 -12.37 -36.07
N ALA A 376 -34.29 -12.07 -35.64
CA ALA A 376 -33.69 -12.55 -34.40
C ALA A 376 -33.91 -11.58 -33.21
N GLY A 377 -34.45 -10.39 -33.46
CA GLY A 377 -34.64 -9.34 -32.45
C GLY A 377 -33.43 -8.43 -32.25
N LYS A 378 -32.46 -8.43 -33.16
CA LYS A 378 -31.31 -7.53 -33.07
C LYS A 378 -31.66 -6.12 -33.58
N PRO A 379 -31.38 -5.06 -32.81
CA PRO A 379 -31.64 -3.69 -33.22
C PRO A 379 -30.65 -3.16 -34.26
N THR A 380 -31.20 -2.47 -35.26
CA THR A 380 -30.48 -1.60 -36.18
C THR A 380 -31.04 -0.19 -36.06
N ILE A 381 -30.19 0.79 -35.72
CA ILE A 381 -30.55 2.21 -35.73
C ILE A 381 -29.90 2.88 -36.95
N THR A 382 -30.71 3.49 -37.82
CA THR A 382 -30.23 4.42 -38.84
C THR A 382 -30.31 5.84 -38.30
N LEU A 383 -29.16 6.53 -38.27
CA LEU A 383 -29.03 7.95 -37.95
C LEU A 383 -28.79 8.73 -39.25
N ASN A 384 -29.76 9.54 -39.63
CA ASN A 384 -29.76 10.35 -40.85
C ASN A 384 -29.81 11.83 -40.48
N ASN A 385 -28.63 12.46 -40.38
CA ASN A 385 -28.46 13.82 -39.88
C ASN A 385 -29.13 14.05 -38.51
N ALA A 386 -29.10 13.03 -37.64
CA ALA A 386 -29.76 13.03 -36.34
C ALA A 386 -29.00 13.86 -35.30
N THR A 387 -29.71 14.36 -34.28
CA THR A 387 -29.08 14.93 -33.09
C THR A 387 -29.74 14.34 -31.84
N ILE A 388 -28.96 13.62 -31.05
CA ILE A 388 -29.35 13.08 -29.74
C ILE A 388 -28.68 13.96 -28.68
N ASN A 389 -29.44 14.53 -27.76
CA ASN A 389 -28.93 15.34 -26.65
C ASN A 389 -29.30 14.66 -25.35
N ALA A 390 -28.47 13.71 -24.93
CA ALA A 390 -28.66 12.87 -23.77
C ALA A 390 -28.50 13.70 -22.49
N THR A 391 -29.53 14.49 -22.18
CA THR A 391 -29.62 15.28 -20.95
C THR A 391 -29.76 14.33 -19.78
N GLY A 392 -28.66 14.13 -19.06
CA GLY A 392 -28.56 13.09 -18.06
C GLY A 392 -29.43 13.39 -16.83
N GLY A 393 -30.63 12.82 -16.76
CA GLY A 393 -31.24 12.49 -15.47
C GLY A 393 -30.24 11.62 -14.70
N ARG A 394 -29.89 12.01 -13.46
CA ARG A 394 -28.86 11.30 -12.67
C ARG A 394 -29.16 9.80 -12.63
N PRO A 395 -28.29 8.93 -13.17
CA PRO A 395 -28.45 7.49 -12.97
C PRO A 395 -28.24 7.20 -11.48
N ALA A 396 -29.10 6.36 -10.90
CA ALA A 396 -28.71 5.65 -9.69
C ALA A 396 -27.44 4.85 -10.01
N TYR A 397 -26.43 4.91 -9.15
CA TYR A 397 -25.16 4.21 -9.35
C TYR A 397 -25.43 2.70 -9.45
N GLY A 398 -24.96 2.07 -10.53
CA GLY A 398 -25.36 0.71 -10.95
C GLY A 398 -26.27 0.68 -12.19
N GLY A 399 -26.97 1.79 -12.48
CA GLY A 399 -27.81 1.95 -13.66
C GLY A 399 -27.03 2.34 -14.91
N ILE A 400 -26.98 1.42 -15.88
CA ILE A 400 -26.45 1.52 -17.26
C ILE A 400 -27.13 2.65 -18.10
N ASN A 401 -28.09 3.38 -17.52
CA ASN A 401 -29.14 4.15 -18.19
C ASN A 401 -28.79 5.58 -18.62
N ALA A 402 -27.55 6.06 -18.42
CA ALA A 402 -27.16 7.43 -18.77
C ALA A 402 -26.59 7.57 -20.20
N ALA A 403 -26.76 6.56 -21.05
CA ALA A 403 -26.29 6.61 -22.43
C ALA A 403 -27.29 7.24 -23.41
N GLY A 404 -26.75 8.00 -24.37
CA GLY A 404 -27.55 8.56 -25.47
C GLY A 404 -28.12 7.49 -26.39
N ILE A 405 -27.39 6.39 -26.56
CA ILE A 405 -27.92 5.11 -27.06
C ILE A 405 -27.44 3.99 -26.13
N LEU A 406 -28.37 3.20 -25.61
CA LEU A 406 -28.09 1.95 -24.89
C LEU A 406 -28.77 0.78 -25.62
N SER A 407 -28.07 -0.33 -25.78
CA SER A 407 -28.71 -1.63 -26.06
C SER A 407 -28.15 -2.72 -25.16
N TYR A 408 -28.98 -3.69 -24.77
CA TYR A 408 -28.55 -4.86 -24.00
C TYR A 408 -28.14 -6.06 -24.88
N THR A 409 -27.95 -5.83 -26.18
CA THR A 409 -27.59 -6.85 -27.17
C THR A 409 -26.73 -6.23 -28.30
N ASP A 410 -26.37 -7.03 -29.31
CA ASP A 410 -25.70 -6.57 -30.53
C ASP A 410 -26.48 -5.41 -31.18
N LEU A 411 -25.80 -4.30 -31.42
CA LEU A 411 -26.36 -3.07 -31.97
C LEU A 411 -25.67 -2.71 -33.29
N THR A 412 -26.46 -2.53 -34.36
CA THR A 412 -25.95 -1.96 -35.61
C THR A 412 -26.35 -0.48 -35.73
N LEU A 413 -25.37 0.41 -35.88
CA LEU A 413 -25.57 1.82 -36.20
C LEU A 413 -25.25 2.07 -37.68
N ARG A 414 -26.23 2.59 -38.43
CA ARG A 414 -26.08 3.01 -39.84
C ARG A 414 -26.08 4.52 -39.93
N LEU A 415 -25.02 5.10 -40.48
CA LEU A 415 -24.83 6.55 -40.56
C LEU A 415 -25.14 7.05 -41.98
N LYS A 416 -25.91 8.13 -42.07
CA LYS A 416 -26.19 8.89 -43.30
C LYS A 416 -25.98 10.38 -43.05
N GLY A 417 -25.09 11.01 -43.81
CA GLY A 417 -24.62 12.37 -43.50
C GLY A 417 -24.09 12.50 -42.07
N THR A 418 -24.20 13.69 -41.48
CA THR A 418 -23.58 14.02 -40.19
C THR A 418 -24.57 13.94 -39.04
N SER A 419 -24.47 12.92 -38.20
CA SER A 419 -25.26 12.78 -36.97
C SER A 419 -24.43 13.11 -35.73
N THR A 420 -25.06 13.60 -34.66
CA THR A 420 -24.40 14.03 -33.42
C THR A 420 -25.04 13.38 -32.19
N ILE A 421 -24.22 12.91 -31.25
CA ILE A 421 -24.65 12.49 -29.90
C ILE A 421 -23.90 13.35 -28.89
N ASN A 422 -24.63 14.23 -28.22
CA ASN A 422 -24.12 15.04 -27.10
C ASN A 422 -24.56 14.39 -25.78
N THR A 423 -23.64 14.29 -24.82
CA THR A 423 -23.94 13.97 -23.42
C THR A 423 -23.60 15.18 -22.56
N ASP A 424 -24.63 15.88 -22.07
CA ASP A 424 -24.52 16.94 -21.09
C ASP A 424 -25.03 16.46 -19.73
N GLY A 425 -24.14 16.45 -18.73
CA GLY A 425 -24.50 15.96 -17.41
C GLY A 425 -23.42 16.23 -16.36
N SER A 426 -23.89 16.45 -15.14
CA SER A 426 -23.10 16.41 -13.90
C SER A 426 -22.98 14.98 -13.35
N ASN A 427 -23.05 13.97 -14.22
CA ASN A 427 -23.29 12.57 -13.85
C ASN A 427 -22.03 11.75 -14.03
N ARG A 428 -21.54 11.10 -12.98
CA ARG A 428 -20.24 10.43 -12.98
C ARG A 428 -20.05 9.30 -14.01
N ALA A 429 -21.12 8.77 -14.62
CA ALA A 429 -21.10 7.54 -15.43
C ALA A 429 -21.98 7.62 -16.70
N ALA A 430 -21.60 8.42 -17.70
CA ALA A 430 -22.38 8.59 -18.94
C ALA A 430 -21.55 8.37 -20.21
N SER A 431 -21.61 7.15 -20.75
CA SER A 431 -21.21 6.85 -22.14
C SER A 431 -22.15 7.54 -23.13
N ASN A 432 -21.71 7.88 -24.33
CA ASN A 432 -22.62 8.35 -25.40
C ASN A 432 -23.33 7.16 -26.07
N ILE A 433 -22.63 6.02 -26.21
CA ILE A 433 -23.17 4.75 -26.72
C ILE A 433 -22.66 3.61 -25.82
N LEU A 434 -23.55 2.69 -25.43
CA LEU A 434 -23.23 1.54 -24.59
C LEU A 434 -23.95 0.26 -25.05
N THR A 435 -23.22 -0.86 -25.14
CA THR A 435 -23.78 -2.22 -25.23
C THR A 435 -22.84 -3.24 -24.58
N PRO A 436 -23.34 -4.26 -23.85
CA PRO A 436 -22.46 -5.33 -23.34
C PRO A 436 -21.95 -6.28 -24.45
N ASP A 437 -22.53 -6.21 -25.66
CA ASP A 437 -22.24 -7.11 -26.79
C ASP A 437 -21.60 -6.35 -27.98
N THR A 438 -21.91 -6.69 -29.23
CA THR A 438 -21.22 -6.14 -30.40
C THR A 438 -21.86 -4.83 -30.86
N LEU A 439 -21.06 -3.76 -30.98
CA LEU A 439 -21.45 -2.52 -31.64
C LEU A 439 -20.83 -2.47 -33.05
N THR A 440 -21.66 -2.53 -34.10
CA THR A 440 -21.21 -2.34 -35.49
C THR A 440 -21.63 -0.97 -35.99
N ILE A 441 -20.67 -0.12 -36.37
CA ILE A 441 -20.93 1.22 -36.95
C ILE A 441 -20.58 1.20 -38.44
N ILE A 442 -21.56 1.51 -39.29
CA ILE A 442 -21.47 1.44 -40.76
C ILE A 442 -21.85 2.79 -41.38
N GLY A 443 -20.98 3.37 -42.20
CA GLY A 443 -21.36 4.49 -43.08
C GLY A 443 -22.06 4.00 -44.34
N GLU A 444 -23.22 4.58 -44.68
CA GLU A 444 -23.95 4.27 -45.92
C GLU A 444 -23.71 5.29 -47.07
N ASP A 445 -23.00 6.40 -46.80
CA ASP A 445 -22.62 7.42 -47.78
C ASP A 445 -21.26 8.09 -47.47
N ASP A 446 -20.69 8.82 -48.44
CA ASP A 446 -19.37 9.46 -48.33
C ASP A 446 -19.30 10.57 -47.25
N GLU A 447 -20.44 11.03 -46.73
CA GLU A 447 -20.55 12.07 -45.69
C GLU A 447 -20.87 11.48 -44.31
N ALA A 448 -20.97 10.15 -44.20
CA ALA A 448 -21.43 9.40 -43.03
C ALA A 448 -20.51 9.61 -41.81
N THR A 449 -20.89 10.58 -40.98
CA THR A 449 -20.10 11.08 -39.86
C THR A 449 -20.92 11.00 -38.58
N LEU A 450 -20.31 10.45 -37.51
CA LEU A 450 -20.85 10.49 -36.16
C LEU A 450 -19.98 11.40 -35.30
N ILE A 451 -20.55 12.51 -34.86
CA ILE A 451 -19.93 13.42 -33.89
C ILE A 451 -20.35 12.98 -32.48
N VAL A 452 -19.39 12.74 -31.60
CA VAL A 452 -19.63 12.34 -30.21
C VAL A 452 -19.01 13.38 -29.29
N ASN A 453 -19.84 14.17 -28.61
CA ASN A 453 -19.37 15.21 -27.70
C ASN A 453 -19.72 14.85 -26.26
N ASN A 454 -18.75 15.04 -25.37
CA ASN A 454 -18.94 14.92 -23.94
C ASN A 454 -18.38 16.17 -23.22
N ALA A 455 -19.22 16.80 -22.40
CA ALA A 455 -18.92 18.04 -21.68
C ALA A 455 -18.92 17.83 -20.15
N ASN A 456 -18.63 16.61 -19.69
CA ASN A 456 -18.85 16.17 -18.33
C ASN A 456 -17.63 16.37 -17.42
N ASN A 457 -17.70 17.39 -16.58
CA ASN A 457 -16.61 17.77 -15.69
C ASN A 457 -16.23 16.74 -14.62
N TYR A 458 -17.02 15.68 -14.37
CA TYR A 458 -16.90 14.84 -13.16
C TYR A 458 -16.91 13.32 -13.42
N ALA A 459 -16.67 12.87 -14.64
CA ALA A 459 -16.79 11.46 -15.03
C ALA A 459 -15.49 10.65 -14.87
N SER A 460 -15.30 10.00 -13.72
CA SER A 460 -14.25 8.99 -13.51
C SER A 460 -14.65 7.62 -14.08
N ASP A 461 -13.70 6.92 -14.71
CA ASP A 461 -13.83 5.52 -15.19
C ASP A 461 -14.86 5.27 -16.31
N VAL A 462 -15.27 6.33 -17.03
CA VAL A 462 -16.24 6.23 -18.13
C VAL A 462 -15.56 5.99 -19.47
N SER A 463 -16.24 5.30 -20.39
CA SER A 463 -15.87 5.27 -21.81
C SER A 463 -16.94 5.92 -22.69
N LEU A 464 -16.56 6.76 -23.67
CA LEU A 464 -17.53 7.52 -24.48
C LEU A 464 -18.33 6.64 -25.45
N ILE A 465 -17.67 5.66 -26.06
CA ILE A 465 -18.32 4.54 -26.75
C ILE A 465 -17.81 3.28 -26.08
N GLU A 466 -18.71 2.50 -25.48
CA GLU A 466 -18.37 1.21 -24.87
C GLU A 466 -19.15 0.07 -25.52
N ALA A 467 -18.43 -0.98 -25.89
CA ALA A 467 -19.03 -2.23 -26.32
C ALA A 467 -18.27 -3.46 -25.79
N GLY A 468 -18.94 -4.60 -25.76
CA GLY A 468 -18.29 -5.90 -25.64
C GLY A 468 -17.36 -6.20 -26.82
N GLN A 469 -17.68 -5.72 -28.03
CA GLN A 469 -16.78 -5.64 -29.21
C GLN A 469 -17.21 -4.44 -30.06
N ILE A 470 -16.28 -3.66 -30.62
CA ILE A 470 -16.59 -2.55 -31.55
C ILE A 470 -16.09 -2.90 -32.95
N ASP A 471 -16.92 -2.74 -33.99
CA ASP A 471 -16.52 -2.86 -35.40
C ASP A 471 -16.93 -1.59 -36.18
N VAL A 472 -15.96 -0.83 -36.71
CA VAL A 472 -16.20 0.41 -37.47
C VAL A 472 -15.84 0.22 -38.95
N GLN A 473 -16.81 0.46 -39.84
CA GLN A 473 -16.70 0.19 -41.27
C GLN A 473 -17.21 1.37 -42.12
N HIS A 474 -16.40 1.85 -43.06
CA HIS A 474 -16.76 2.91 -44.01
C HIS A 474 -17.33 4.19 -43.37
N ALA A 475 -16.94 4.49 -42.13
CA ALA A 475 -17.52 5.56 -41.33
C ALA A 475 -16.47 6.61 -40.94
N LYS A 476 -16.95 7.82 -40.63
CA LYS A 476 -16.16 8.85 -39.95
C LYS A 476 -16.65 9.06 -38.52
N LEU A 477 -15.75 9.02 -37.55
CA LEU A 477 -16.03 9.28 -36.14
C LEU A 477 -15.26 10.52 -35.67
N ASP A 478 -15.97 11.56 -35.24
CA ASP A 478 -15.39 12.78 -34.68
C ASP A 478 -15.73 12.86 -33.18
N ILE A 479 -14.81 12.42 -32.31
CA ILE A 479 -15.06 12.28 -30.87
C ILE A 479 -14.30 13.37 -30.12
N THR A 480 -15.04 14.19 -29.37
CA THR A 480 -14.52 15.36 -28.64
C THR A 480 -14.88 15.29 -27.17
N LEU A 481 -13.85 15.27 -26.32
CA LEU A 481 -13.96 15.54 -24.89
C LEU A 481 -13.64 17.02 -24.64
N GLN A 482 -14.60 17.76 -24.08
CA GLN A 482 -14.53 19.22 -23.92
C GLN A 482 -14.08 19.69 -22.53
N SER A 483 -14.19 18.83 -21.53
CA SER A 483 -13.73 19.04 -20.15
C SER A 483 -14.04 17.79 -19.30
N GLY A 484 -13.17 17.42 -18.34
CA GLY A 484 -13.42 16.28 -17.45
C GLY A 484 -12.22 15.80 -16.64
N TYR A 485 -12.48 15.35 -15.40
CA TYR A 485 -11.54 14.56 -14.60
C TYR A 485 -11.64 13.07 -14.99
N TRP A 486 -10.56 12.49 -15.56
CA TRP A 486 -10.29 11.05 -15.63
C TRP A 486 -11.29 10.17 -16.41
N ILE A 487 -11.38 10.36 -17.73
CA ILE A 487 -12.06 9.39 -18.62
C ILE A 487 -11.18 8.15 -18.83
N TYR A 488 -11.78 6.95 -18.85
CA TYR A 488 -11.06 5.71 -19.12
C TYR A 488 -10.70 5.59 -20.60
N SER A 489 -11.67 5.65 -21.51
CA SER A 489 -11.39 5.60 -22.96
C SER A 489 -12.37 6.38 -23.83
N MET A 490 -11.95 6.81 -25.03
CA MET A 490 -12.87 7.41 -26.01
C MET A 490 -13.61 6.32 -26.82
N LEU A 491 -12.96 5.19 -27.11
CA LEU A 491 -13.62 3.98 -27.60
C LEU A 491 -13.09 2.75 -26.86
N TYR A 492 -13.98 2.01 -26.20
CA TYR A 492 -13.65 0.83 -25.41
C TYR A 492 -14.37 -0.41 -25.94
N GLY A 493 -13.61 -1.35 -26.50
CA GLY A 493 -14.11 -2.66 -26.93
C GLY A 493 -13.57 -3.75 -26.01
N GLN A 494 -14.35 -4.23 -25.04
CA GLN A 494 -13.84 -5.13 -23.98
C GLN A 494 -13.11 -6.37 -24.54
N ARG A 495 -13.69 -7.02 -25.57
CA ARG A 495 -13.13 -8.20 -26.27
C ARG A 495 -12.37 -7.87 -27.56
N GLY A 496 -12.30 -6.61 -27.98
CA GLY A 496 -11.69 -6.18 -29.24
C GLY A 496 -12.37 -4.97 -29.89
N LEU A 497 -11.62 -4.26 -30.74
CA LEU A 497 -12.08 -3.08 -31.47
C LEU A 497 -11.47 -3.09 -32.89
N SER A 498 -12.27 -3.33 -33.93
CA SER A 498 -11.82 -3.30 -35.33
C SER A 498 -12.18 -1.99 -36.04
N VAL A 499 -11.26 -1.50 -36.88
CA VAL A 499 -11.50 -0.34 -37.74
C VAL A 499 -11.03 -0.65 -39.15
N ASN A 500 -11.94 -0.53 -40.12
CA ASN A 500 -11.63 -0.79 -41.52
C ASN A 500 -12.20 0.30 -42.44
N ASP A 501 -11.37 0.76 -43.39
CA ASP A 501 -11.72 1.74 -44.43
C ASP A 501 -12.45 2.99 -43.85
N SER A 502 -12.01 3.49 -42.68
CA SER A 502 -12.70 4.51 -41.87
C SER A 502 -11.76 5.65 -41.40
N GLU A 503 -12.32 6.76 -40.93
CA GLU A 503 -11.58 7.89 -40.32
C GLU A 503 -12.04 8.11 -38.87
N ILE A 504 -11.09 8.20 -37.94
CA ILE A 504 -11.36 8.53 -36.52
C ILE A 504 -10.56 9.78 -36.14
N ASN A 505 -11.24 10.81 -35.66
CA ASN A 505 -10.65 12.00 -35.10
C ASN A 505 -10.94 12.06 -33.60
N LEU A 506 -9.90 12.02 -32.77
CA LEU A 506 -9.98 12.15 -31.32
C LEU A 506 -9.48 13.54 -30.91
N THR A 507 -10.30 14.25 -30.15
CA THR A 507 -9.93 15.55 -29.56
C THR A 507 -10.17 15.53 -28.06
N ALA A 508 -9.13 15.69 -27.26
CA ALA A 508 -9.24 15.97 -25.83
C ALA A 508 -8.75 17.41 -25.57
N SER A 509 -9.61 18.24 -25.00
CA SER A 509 -9.33 19.65 -24.68
C SER A 509 -8.32 19.81 -23.55
N ASP A 510 -7.55 20.90 -23.58
CA ASP A 510 -6.64 21.33 -22.50
C ASP A 510 -7.28 21.17 -21.10
N GLY A 511 -6.63 20.40 -20.23
CA GLY A 511 -7.09 20.14 -18.86
C GLY A 511 -8.09 18.98 -18.69
N ALA A 512 -8.53 18.32 -19.76
CA ALA A 512 -9.22 17.05 -19.67
C ALA A 512 -8.21 15.88 -19.64
N THR A 513 -8.23 15.07 -18.57
CA THR A 513 -7.37 13.88 -18.49
C THR A 513 -8.08 12.66 -19.06
N THR A 514 -7.63 12.19 -20.22
CA THR A 514 -8.11 10.93 -20.81
C THR A 514 -7.06 9.85 -20.61
N THR A 515 -7.41 8.71 -20.03
CA THR A 515 -6.48 7.60 -19.84
C THR A 515 -6.13 6.98 -21.19
N PHE A 516 -7.15 6.70 -22.02
CA PHE A 516 -6.95 6.11 -23.34
C PHE A 516 -7.77 6.72 -24.50
N GLY A 517 -7.22 6.64 -25.73
CA GLY A 517 -7.97 6.97 -26.95
C GLY A 517 -8.84 5.79 -27.43
N LEU A 518 -8.21 4.77 -28.01
CA LEU A 518 -8.81 3.49 -28.39
C LEU A 518 -8.31 2.39 -27.45
N THR A 519 -9.19 1.54 -26.92
CA THR A 519 -8.83 0.55 -25.90
C THR A 519 -9.56 -0.79 -26.10
N ALA A 520 -8.82 -1.88 -25.91
CA ALA A 520 -9.38 -3.23 -25.76
C ALA A 520 -8.54 -4.02 -24.72
N THR A 521 -9.15 -4.73 -23.76
CA THR A 521 -8.46 -5.14 -22.51
C THR A 521 -8.59 -6.60 -22.09
N ALA A 522 -9.48 -7.39 -22.71
CA ALA A 522 -9.53 -8.83 -22.43
C ALA A 522 -8.25 -9.55 -22.89
N ASP A 523 -7.96 -10.71 -22.30
CA ASP A 523 -6.76 -11.53 -22.59
C ASP A 523 -6.53 -11.79 -24.09
N ASP A 524 -7.59 -11.91 -24.91
CA ASP A 524 -7.53 -12.14 -26.36
C ASP A 524 -7.95 -10.89 -27.19
N ALA A 525 -7.79 -9.67 -26.66
CA ALA A 525 -8.34 -8.45 -27.26
C ALA A 525 -7.44 -7.81 -28.34
N ASP A 526 -7.96 -7.74 -29.57
CA ASP A 526 -7.29 -7.21 -30.76
C ASP A 526 -7.77 -5.80 -31.15
N ILE A 527 -6.85 -4.98 -31.67
CA ILE A 527 -7.15 -3.77 -32.45
C ILE A 527 -6.55 -3.86 -33.87
N PRO A 528 -7.28 -4.44 -34.85
CA PRO A 528 -6.90 -4.40 -36.25
C PRO A 528 -7.38 -3.11 -36.94
N LEU A 529 -6.43 -2.36 -37.51
CA LEU A 529 -6.61 -1.11 -38.24
C LEU A 529 -6.21 -1.28 -39.71
N SER A 530 -7.19 -1.39 -40.60
CA SER A 530 -7.00 -1.60 -42.04
C SER A 530 -7.44 -0.37 -42.83
N ASN A 531 -6.57 0.16 -43.70
CA ASN A 531 -6.82 1.35 -44.53
C ASN A 531 -7.45 2.55 -43.78
N THR A 532 -7.10 2.69 -42.51
CA THR A 532 -7.79 3.58 -41.56
C THR A 532 -6.99 4.85 -41.33
N ARG A 533 -7.65 6.00 -41.26
CA ARG A 533 -7.03 7.24 -40.78
C ARG A 533 -7.39 7.46 -39.30
N ILE A 534 -6.39 7.72 -38.46
CA ILE A 534 -6.62 8.19 -37.08
C ILE A 534 -5.84 9.48 -36.87
N ASN A 535 -6.53 10.55 -36.46
CA ASN A 535 -5.90 11.77 -35.98
C ASN A 535 -6.25 11.95 -34.51
N ALA A 536 -5.26 12.03 -33.62
CA ALA A 536 -5.50 12.28 -32.20
C ALA A 536 -4.79 13.55 -31.74
N ASN A 537 -5.52 14.43 -31.05
CA ASN A 537 -4.98 15.68 -30.49
C ASN A 537 -5.50 15.88 -29.07
N GLY A 538 -4.59 15.98 -28.09
CA GLY A 538 -4.91 16.25 -26.69
C GLY A 538 -3.93 15.61 -25.71
N ASP A 539 -4.28 15.68 -24.43
CA ASP A 539 -3.52 15.11 -23.31
C ASP A 539 -4.06 13.71 -22.96
N PHE A 540 -3.33 12.65 -23.33
CA PHE A 540 -3.67 11.27 -22.94
C PHE A 540 -2.67 10.75 -21.88
N THR A 541 -3.17 10.40 -20.70
CA THR A 541 -2.30 10.07 -19.55
C THR A 541 -1.69 8.68 -19.63
N ALA A 542 -2.33 7.70 -20.30
CA ALA A 542 -1.80 6.34 -20.47
C ALA A 542 -1.50 5.93 -21.92
N ALA A 543 -2.47 5.87 -22.85
CA ALA A 543 -2.16 5.61 -24.28
C ALA A 543 -3.19 6.07 -25.32
N VAL A 544 -2.76 6.53 -26.50
CA VAL A 544 -3.70 6.88 -27.58
C VAL A 544 -4.36 5.64 -28.21
N ILE A 545 -3.62 4.53 -28.35
CA ILE A 545 -4.16 3.22 -28.76
C ILE A 545 -3.59 2.16 -27.83
N TYR A 546 -4.44 1.26 -27.32
CA TYR A 546 -4.07 0.25 -26.33
C TYR A 546 -4.80 -1.08 -26.51
N ALA A 547 -4.08 -2.19 -26.66
CA ALA A 547 -4.65 -3.54 -26.69
C ALA A 547 -3.64 -4.62 -26.26
N ASN A 548 -4.06 -5.90 -26.26
CA ASN A 548 -3.08 -6.99 -26.20
C ASN A 548 -2.38 -7.16 -27.56
N TYR A 549 -3.15 -7.11 -28.65
CA TYR A 549 -2.61 -7.14 -30.00
C TYR A 549 -3.09 -5.92 -30.80
N VAL A 550 -2.17 -5.21 -31.45
CA VAL A 550 -2.47 -4.07 -32.35
C VAL A 550 -1.89 -4.38 -33.72
N SER A 551 -2.70 -4.28 -34.78
CA SER A 551 -2.27 -4.58 -36.15
C SER A 551 -2.62 -3.43 -37.10
N ILE A 552 -1.63 -2.82 -37.74
CA ILE A 552 -1.77 -1.60 -38.55
C ILE A 552 -1.37 -1.89 -39.99
N ASN A 553 -2.36 -2.08 -40.87
CA ASN A 553 -2.16 -2.67 -42.19
C ASN A 553 -2.68 -1.79 -43.34
N GLY A 554 -2.16 -2.04 -44.55
CA GLY A 554 -2.70 -1.46 -45.79
C GLY A 554 -2.26 -0.01 -45.99
N GLN A 555 -3.20 0.90 -46.25
CA GLN A 555 -2.89 2.34 -46.47
C GLN A 555 -3.14 3.21 -45.23
N SER A 556 -3.16 2.62 -44.02
CA SER A 556 -3.48 3.32 -42.77
C SER A 556 -2.57 4.52 -42.47
N GLN A 557 -3.16 5.60 -41.95
CA GLN A 557 -2.51 6.89 -41.65
C GLN A 557 -2.82 7.32 -40.22
N LEU A 558 -1.87 7.13 -39.31
CA LEU A 558 -2.03 7.49 -37.90
C LEU A 558 -1.16 8.73 -37.59
N ASP A 559 -1.79 9.83 -37.17
CA ASP A 559 -1.11 11.03 -36.69
C ASP A 559 -1.59 11.36 -35.26
N LEU A 560 -0.75 11.04 -34.29
CA LEU A 560 -1.13 10.93 -32.89
C LEU A 560 -0.30 11.90 -32.05
N SER A 561 -0.93 12.95 -31.53
CA SER A 561 -0.33 13.83 -30.52
C SER A 561 -0.65 13.28 -29.14
N ASN A 562 0.36 13.16 -28.28
CA ASN A 562 0.17 12.84 -26.87
C ASN A 562 1.26 13.48 -26.00
N THR A 563 0.87 14.02 -24.85
CA THR A 563 1.75 14.62 -23.83
C THR A 563 2.06 13.65 -22.67
N GLY A 564 1.27 12.62 -22.41
CA GLY A 564 1.47 11.67 -21.29
C GLY A 564 1.77 10.24 -21.72
N GLY A 565 2.11 9.37 -20.75
CA GLY A 565 2.13 7.91 -20.93
C GLY A 565 2.82 7.37 -22.20
N MET A 566 2.01 6.83 -23.11
CA MET A 566 2.42 6.14 -24.34
C MET A 566 1.61 6.66 -25.54
N THR A 567 2.10 6.60 -26.78
CA THR A 567 1.25 6.88 -27.96
C THR A 567 0.59 5.60 -28.47
N LEU A 568 1.40 4.59 -28.81
CA LEU A 568 0.92 3.25 -29.16
C LEU A 568 1.37 2.25 -28.09
N GLY A 569 0.41 1.56 -27.49
CA GLY A 569 0.65 0.44 -26.60
C GLY A 569 0.03 -0.85 -27.14
N ALA A 570 0.83 -1.91 -27.19
CA ALA A 570 0.34 -3.27 -27.09
C ALA A 570 0.85 -3.87 -25.77
N TRP A 571 0.16 -4.86 -25.20
CA TRP A 571 0.82 -5.80 -24.30
C TRP A 571 1.66 -6.77 -25.11
N GLU A 572 1.06 -7.68 -25.86
CA GLU A 572 1.79 -8.79 -26.52
C GLU A 572 2.39 -8.45 -27.89
N THR A 573 1.64 -7.89 -28.85
CA THR A 573 2.21 -7.64 -30.19
C THR A 573 1.66 -6.41 -30.89
N LEU A 574 2.57 -5.58 -31.40
CA LEU A 574 2.28 -4.51 -32.36
C LEU A 574 2.81 -4.91 -33.75
N SER A 575 1.92 -5.25 -34.68
CA SER A 575 2.26 -5.55 -36.07
C SER A 575 1.94 -4.35 -36.98
N ILE A 576 2.88 -3.97 -37.85
CA ILE A 576 2.73 -2.84 -38.78
C ILE A 576 3.14 -3.30 -40.20
N ASP A 577 2.17 -3.48 -41.09
CA ASP A 577 2.35 -3.82 -42.52
C ASP A 577 1.78 -2.72 -43.43
N LEU A 578 2.55 -1.63 -43.57
CA LEU A 578 2.13 -0.45 -44.31
C LEU A 578 2.56 -0.47 -45.78
N THR A 579 1.64 -0.03 -46.63
CA THR A 579 1.80 0.01 -48.09
C THR A 579 1.49 1.40 -48.66
N GLY A 580 2.16 1.75 -49.75
CA GLY A 580 1.89 2.99 -50.49
C GLY A 580 2.21 4.25 -49.70
N SER A 581 1.17 4.95 -49.25
CA SER A 581 1.23 6.23 -48.52
C SER A 581 0.74 6.14 -47.07
N GLY A 582 0.72 4.95 -46.49
CA GLY A 582 0.47 4.75 -45.07
C GLY A 582 1.64 5.24 -44.19
N PHE A 583 1.35 5.68 -42.97
CA PHE A 583 2.36 6.13 -42.00
C PHE A 583 1.84 6.04 -40.56
N VAL A 584 2.77 6.03 -39.60
CA VAL A 584 2.50 6.22 -38.17
C VAL A 584 3.37 7.36 -37.66
N ARG A 585 2.76 8.37 -37.04
CA ARG A 585 3.44 9.55 -36.51
C ARG A 585 3.00 9.79 -35.07
N ALA A 586 3.97 9.97 -34.16
CA ALA A 586 3.75 10.42 -32.80
C ALA A 586 4.31 11.84 -32.61
N ARG A 587 3.61 12.73 -31.88
CA ARG A 587 3.98 14.14 -31.68
C ARG A 587 3.71 14.61 -30.24
N ASN A 588 4.35 15.71 -29.85
CA ASN A 588 4.15 16.45 -28.58
C ASN A 588 4.44 15.68 -27.28
N LEU A 589 5.32 14.68 -27.34
CA LEU A 589 5.68 13.81 -26.22
C LEU A 589 6.47 14.57 -25.14
N ASN A 590 6.02 14.51 -23.89
CA ASN A 590 6.79 15.02 -22.76
C ASN A 590 7.96 14.07 -22.42
N SER A 591 8.93 14.59 -21.66
CA SER A 591 10.06 13.80 -21.13
C SER A 591 9.56 12.62 -20.31
N GLY A 592 9.90 11.40 -20.74
CA GLY A 592 9.46 10.15 -20.10
C GLY A 592 8.32 9.43 -20.82
N ALA A 593 7.64 10.06 -21.78
CA ALA A 593 6.60 9.40 -22.57
C ALA A 593 7.16 8.45 -23.63
N TYR A 594 6.44 7.36 -23.89
CA TYR A 594 6.78 6.36 -24.91
C TYR A 594 6.07 6.69 -26.23
N ALA A 595 6.79 6.71 -27.35
CA ALA A 595 6.12 6.74 -28.66
C ALA A 595 5.46 5.38 -28.93
N VAL A 596 6.14 4.29 -28.58
CA VAL A 596 5.67 2.92 -28.77
C VAL A 596 6.10 2.03 -27.60
N ARG A 597 5.19 1.21 -27.08
CA ARG A 597 5.47 0.09 -26.18
C ARG A 597 4.73 -1.15 -26.67
N ALA A 598 5.41 -2.28 -26.75
CA ALA A 598 4.83 -3.60 -26.97
C ALA A 598 5.75 -4.65 -26.36
N ASP A 599 5.32 -5.90 -26.23
CA ASP A 599 6.25 -7.01 -26.00
C ASP A 599 6.98 -7.31 -27.32
N THR A 600 6.25 -7.75 -28.36
CA THR A 600 6.76 -7.88 -29.74
C THR A 600 6.39 -6.67 -30.61
N ILE A 601 7.31 -6.19 -31.45
CA ILE A 601 6.98 -5.30 -32.58
C ILE A 601 7.34 -6.02 -33.89
N GLU A 602 6.36 -6.26 -34.76
CA GLU A 602 6.59 -6.76 -36.11
C GLU A 602 6.50 -5.61 -37.14
N LEU A 603 7.58 -5.34 -37.87
CA LEU A 603 7.59 -4.33 -38.93
C LEU A 603 7.73 -5.01 -40.31
N ASN A 604 6.67 -4.95 -41.10
CA ASN A 604 6.63 -5.43 -42.48
C ASN A 604 6.61 -4.24 -43.45
N GLY A 605 7.54 -4.23 -44.41
CA GLY A 605 7.63 -3.18 -45.43
C GLY A 605 8.43 -1.94 -45.03
N SER A 606 8.14 -0.80 -45.68
CA SER A 606 8.88 0.46 -45.52
C SER A 606 8.21 1.36 -44.48
N THR A 607 8.25 0.96 -43.22
CA THR A 607 7.61 1.71 -42.11
C THR A 607 8.44 2.92 -41.70
N PHE A 608 7.82 4.10 -41.67
CA PHE A 608 8.41 5.34 -41.18
C PHE A 608 7.79 5.71 -39.82
N ILE A 609 8.63 5.87 -38.80
CA ILE A 609 8.26 6.41 -37.49
C ILE A 609 9.09 7.67 -37.27
N SER A 610 8.48 8.85 -37.44
CA SER A 610 9.11 10.14 -37.17
C SER A 610 8.89 10.54 -35.71
N ASN A 611 9.95 10.90 -34.98
CA ASN A 611 9.94 11.11 -33.53
C ASN A 611 10.60 12.47 -33.15
N PRO A 612 9.96 13.33 -32.35
CA PRO A 612 10.61 14.50 -31.75
C PRO A 612 11.57 14.12 -30.60
N VAL A 613 12.87 14.04 -30.94
CA VAL A 613 14.08 14.14 -30.08
C VAL A 613 14.24 13.17 -28.89
N ASP A 614 13.26 12.97 -28.01
CA ASP A 614 13.45 12.33 -26.69
C ASP A 614 12.58 11.09 -26.41
N ALA A 615 11.64 10.70 -27.29
CA ALA A 615 10.72 9.61 -26.99
C ALA A 615 11.29 8.19 -27.17
N ARG A 616 10.77 7.26 -26.36
CA ARG A 616 11.23 5.87 -26.25
C ARG A 616 10.42 4.88 -27.11
N ILE A 617 11.08 3.81 -27.50
CA ILE A 617 10.50 2.59 -28.07
C ILE A 617 10.96 1.44 -27.17
N VAL A 618 10.04 0.65 -26.63
CA VAL A 618 10.35 -0.51 -25.76
C VAL A 618 9.70 -1.77 -26.32
N THR A 619 10.49 -2.85 -26.34
CA THR A 619 10.10 -4.22 -26.71
C THR A 619 10.60 -5.17 -25.61
N SER A 620 9.78 -6.11 -25.13
CA SER A 620 10.26 -7.20 -24.26
C SER A 620 10.75 -8.40 -25.07
N ASP A 621 10.12 -8.70 -26.21
CA ASP A 621 10.52 -9.78 -27.12
C ASP A 621 11.55 -9.25 -28.14
N LYS A 622 12.80 -9.10 -27.66
CA LYS A 622 13.84 -8.27 -28.31
C LYS A 622 14.52 -8.93 -29.53
N GLN A 623 13.76 -9.31 -30.56
CA GLN A 623 14.37 -9.72 -31.84
C GLN A 623 15.08 -8.54 -32.55
N PHE A 624 16.10 -8.86 -33.36
CA PHE A 624 16.97 -7.87 -34.03
C PHE A 624 16.23 -6.98 -35.05
N LEU A 625 15.60 -5.91 -34.56
CA LEU A 625 15.10 -4.81 -35.38
C LEU A 625 16.12 -3.68 -35.43
N ARG A 626 16.69 -3.47 -36.62
CA ARG A 626 17.45 -2.26 -36.93
C ARG A 626 16.47 -1.17 -37.38
N THR A 627 16.02 -0.36 -36.44
CA THR A 627 15.20 0.82 -36.73
C THR A 627 16.10 2.03 -36.95
N THR A 628 15.92 2.69 -38.09
CA THR A 628 16.56 3.95 -38.44
C THR A 628 15.57 5.08 -38.20
N ILE A 629 15.76 5.83 -37.12
CA ILE A 629 14.92 7.00 -36.78
C ILE A 629 15.33 8.16 -37.70
N VAL A 630 14.35 8.79 -38.35
CA VAL A 630 14.56 9.95 -39.23
C VAL A 630 13.82 11.20 -38.76
N ASP A 631 14.34 12.37 -39.10
CA ASP A 631 13.69 13.67 -38.89
C ASP A 631 12.55 13.92 -39.90
N GLU A 632 11.82 15.02 -39.72
CA GLU A 632 10.73 15.45 -40.63
C GLU A 632 11.20 15.69 -42.08
N SER A 633 12.50 15.83 -42.31
CA SER A 633 13.13 15.98 -43.64
C SER A 633 13.67 14.65 -44.21
N GLY A 634 13.53 13.54 -43.48
CA GLY A 634 14.02 12.21 -43.87
C GLY A 634 15.50 11.95 -43.57
N ASN A 635 16.19 12.80 -42.79
CA ASN A 635 17.57 12.57 -42.39
C ASN A 635 17.65 11.63 -41.18
N VAL A 636 18.58 10.68 -41.18
CA VAL A 636 18.79 9.76 -40.06
C VAL A 636 19.28 10.51 -38.82
N ILE A 637 18.52 10.44 -37.73
CA ILE A 637 18.88 10.98 -36.41
C ILE A 637 19.62 9.91 -35.58
N ARG A 638 19.08 8.68 -35.54
CA ARG A 638 19.57 7.61 -34.65
C ARG A 638 19.30 6.24 -35.26
N ASP A 639 20.33 5.41 -35.35
CA ASP A 639 20.17 3.96 -35.51
C ASP A 639 19.98 3.36 -34.12
N VAL A 640 18.86 2.70 -33.86
CA VAL A 640 18.61 1.95 -32.62
C VAL A 640 18.75 0.47 -32.91
N THR A 641 19.52 -0.22 -32.06
CA THR A 641 19.69 -1.68 -32.09
C THR A 641 19.28 -2.23 -30.75
N PHE A 642 18.13 -2.91 -30.70
CA PHE A 642 17.71 -3.65 -29.52
C PHE A 642 18.55 -4.93 -29.41
N ARG A 643 19.06 -5.21 -28.20
CA ARG A 643 19.70 -6.50 -27.88
C ARG A 643 18.63 -7.49 -27.45
N ALA A 644 18.82 -8.77 -27.76
CA ALA A 644 17.98 -9.87 -27.31
C ALA A 644 17.63 -9.80 -25.81
N GLU A 645 16.55 -10.46 -25.40
CA GLU A 645 16.38 -10.84 -24.01
C GLU A 645 17.70 -11.44 -23.50
N PRO A 646 18.10 -11.16 -22.26
CA PRO A 646 19.09 -11.98 -21.59
C PRO A 646 18.68 -13.44 -21.78
N ALA A 647 19.60 -14.30 -22.24
CA ALA A 647 19.34 -15.74 -22.11
C ALA A 647 18.98 -16.01 -20.64
N PRO A 648 18.02 -16.88 -20.28
CA PRO A 648 17.51 -16.93 -18.90
C PRO A 648 18.61 -17.11 -17.83
N ASN A 649 19.70 -17.77 -18.21
CA ASN A 649 20.90 -18.03 -17.42
C ASN A 649 21.94 -16.87 -17.42
N ALA A 650 21.69 -15.76 -18.10
CA ALA A 650 22.68 -14.70 -18.30
C ALA A 650 22.99 -13.96 -16.99
N VAL A 651 24.25 -13.54 -16.87
CA VAL A 651 24.77 -12.78 -15.74
C VAL A 651 25.42 -11.52 -16.26
N TYR A 652 25.03 -10.38 -15.70
CA TYR A 652 25.80 -9.15 -15.82
C TYR A 652 26.75 -9.07 -14.62
N VAL A 653 28.01 -8.79 -14.86
CA VAL A 653 29.00 -8.55 -13.81
C VAL A 653 29.94 -7.43 -14.25
N ASN A 654 30.14 -6.44 -13.37
CA ASN A 654 31.00 -5.28 -13.59
C ASN A 654 30.74 -4.58 -14.93
N GLY A 655 29.49 -4.19 -15.19
CA GLY A 655 29.08 -3.53 -16.44
C GLY A 655 28.94 -4.44 -17.68
N VAL A 656 29.40 -5.69 -17.63
CA VAL A 656 29.49 -6.57 -18.82
C VAL A 656 28.47 -7.72 -18.78
N TYR A 657 27.83 -7.97 -19.93
CA TYR A 657 26.86 -9.06 -20.14
C TYR A 657 27.55 -10.38 -20.53
N HIS A 658 27.15 -11.47 -19.90
CA HIS A 658 27.63 -12.82 -20.18
C HIS A 658 26.50 -13.86 -20.22
N GLU A 659 26.49 -14.69 -21.26
CA GLU A 659 25.51 -15.79 -21.49
C GLU A 659 26.18 -17.17 -21.61
N GLN A 660 27.52 -17.20 -21.58
CA GLN A 660 28.40 -18.35 -21.83
C GLN A 660 29.60 -18.26 -20.89
N ASP A 661 30.33 -19.38 -20.73
CA ASP A 661 31.54 -19.44 -19.89
C ASP A 661 32.48 -18.26 -20.19
N PHE A 662 32.89 -17.55 -19.14
CA PHE A 662 33.71 -16.35 -19.22
C PHE A 662 34.81 -16.37 -18.15
N THR A 663 35.92 -15.68 -18.44
CA THR A 663 36.94 -15.35 -17.45
C THR A 663 37.52 -14.00 -17.85
N SER A 664 37.65 -13.08 -16.90
CA SER A 664 38.25 -11.77 -17.10
C SER A 664 39.72 -11.88 -17.47
N ASP A 665 40.27 -10.86 -18.15
CA ASP A 665 41.66 -10.86 -18.63
C ASP A 665 42.71 -10.98 -17.50
N ASP A 666 42.34 -10.56 -16.28
CA ASP A 666 43.14 -10.68 -15.06
C ASP A 666 42.90 -11.99 -14.29
N GLY A 667 41.88 -12.77 -14.67
CA GLY A 667 41.50 -14.05 -14.07
C GLY A 667 40.71 -13.95 -12.76
N THR A 668 40.38 -12.74 -12.29
CA THR A 668 39.75 -12.54 -10.96
C THR A 668 38.25 -12.83 -10.95
N ILE A 669 37.59 -12.70 -12.10
CA ILE A 669 36.17 -13.01 -12.29
C ILE A 669 36.08 -14.15 -13.30
N SER A 670 35.42 -15.25 -12.94
CA SER A 670 35.07 -16.31 -13.91
C SER A 670 33.63 -16.77 -13.73
N LEU A 671 32.95 -16.98 -14.86
CA LEU A 671 31.57 -17.45 -14.91
C LEU A 671 31.56 -18.79 -15.63
N THR A 672 30.85 -19.77 -15.07
CA THR A 672 30.73 -21.12 -15.63
C THR A 672 29.29 -21.59 -15.58
N TYR A 673 28.90 -22.45 -16.53
CA TYR A 673 27.54 -22.95 -16.64
C TYR A 673 27.45 -24.47 -16.44
N THR A 674 26.79 -24.91 -15.36
CA THR A 674 26.52 -26.33 -15.09
C THR A 674 25.02 -26.61 -15.21
N ASP A 675 24.63 -27.49 -16.14
CA ASP A 675 23.23 -27.80 -16.46
C ASP A 675 22.34 -26.55 -16.72
N GLY A 676 22.96 -25.48 -17.24
CA GLY A 676 22.31 -24.19 -17.51
C GLY A 676 22.25 -23.23 -16.32
N LYS A 677 22.71 -23.62 -15.13
CA LYS A 677 22.82 -22.72 -13.97
C LYS A 677 24.17 -21.98 -13.96
N PRO A 678 24.19 -20.65 -13.79
CA PRO A 678 25.42 -19.88 -13.66
C PRO A 678 26.08 -20.06 -12.28
N THR A 679 27.40 -20.23 -12.30
CA THR A 679 28.29 -20.14 -11.14
C THR A 679 29.37 -19.10 -11.42
N LEU A 680 29.32 -17.99 -10.69
CA LEU A 680 30.26 -16.87 -10.74
C LEU A 680 31.31 -17.05 -9.64
N THR A 681 32.55 -17.36 -10.00
CA THR A 681 33.69 -17.37 -9.07
C THR A 681 34.34 -15.99 -9.02
N LEU A 682 34.51 -15.45 -7.82
CA LEU A 682 35.27 -14.23 -7.53
C LEU A 682 36.54 -14.60 -6.74
N ASP A 683 37.71 -14.28 -7.27
CA ASP A 683 39.03 -14.62 -6.74
C ASP A 683 39.92 -13.37 -6.81
N GLY A 684 39.93 -12.57 -5.73
CA GLY A 684 40.57 -11.25 -5.75
C GLY A 684 39.87 -10.21 -6.64
N ALA A 685 38.56 -10.38 -6.92
CA ALA A 685 37.82 -9.53 -7.83
C ALA A 685 37.56 -8.13 -7.27
N HIS A 686 37.54 -7.13 -8.14
CA HIS A 686 37.10 -5.77 -7.80
C HIS A 686 36.06 -5.30 -8.83
N ILE A 687 34.82 -5.08 -8.36
CA ILE A 687 33.68 -4.70 -9.19
C ILE A 687 33.31 -3.26 -8.87
N THR A 688 33.36 -2.38 -9.86
CA THR A 688 33.13 -0.93 -9.73
C THR A 688 32.15 -0.36 -10.74
N GLU A 689 31.73 -1.14 -11.74
CA GLU A 689 30.80 -0.72 -12.77
C GLU A 689 29.43 -1.39 -12.60
N LEU A 690 28.37 -0.57 -12.67
CA LEU A 690 27.00 -1.03 -12.72
C LEU A 690 26.72 -1.68 -14.09
N GLY A 691 26.21 -2.91 -14.08
CA GLY A 691 25.55 -3.52 -15.23
C GLY A 691 24.06 -3.21 -15.21
N ASP A 692 23.48 -3.03 -16.40
CA ASP A 692 22.04 -2.77 -16.50
C ASP A 692 21.42 -3.25 -17.84
N PRO A 693 20.33 -4.04 -17.83
CA PRO A 693 19.44 -4.20 -18.98
C PRO A 693 18.49 -3.01 -19.21
N ASP A 694 18.18 -2.20 -18.18
CA ASP A 694 17.20 -1.09 -18.16
C ASP A 694 17.68 0.09 -17.27
N ALA A 695 18.79 0.73 -17.72
CA ALA A 695 19.67 1.79 -17.15
C ALA A 695 19.11 2.92 -16.25
N GLU A 696 17.80 3.00 -16.04
CA GLU A 696 17.10 4.10 -15.38
C GLU A 696 16.27 3.68 -14.17
N PHE A 697 15.89 2.40 -14.07
CA PHE A 697 15.00 1.92 -13.00
C PHE A 697 15.74 1.08 -11.96
N ALA A 698 16.62 0.16 -12.35
CA ALA A 698 17.33 -0.72 -11.41
C ALA A 698 18.67 -1.23 -11.94
N SER A 699 19.77 -0.69 -11.40
CA SER A 699 21.15 -1.03 -11.79
C SER A 699 21.85 -1.86 -10.72
N ALA A 700 22.70 -2.84 -11.11
CA ALA A 700 23.49 -3.61 -10.15
C ALA A 700 24.90 -3.99 -10.66
N GLY A 701 25.89 -4.07 -9.76
CA GLY A 701 27.24 -4.52 -10.12
C GLY A 701 27.31 -6.01 -10.47
N ILE A 702 26.40 -6.81 -9.90
CA ILE A 702 26.08 -8.17 -10.33
C ILE A 702 24.56 -8.29 -10.51
N PHE A 703 24.10 -8.68 -11.69
CA PHE A 703 22.69 -8.99 -11.96
C PHE A 703 22.53 -10.38 -12.59
N ALA A 704 21.53 -11.15 -12.13
CA ALA A 704 21.11 -12.39 -12.78
C ALA A 704 19.58 -12.58 -12.67
N GLU A 705 18.96 -13.11 -13.73
CA GLU A 705 17.51 -13.31 -13.77
C GLU A 705 17.07 -14.65 -13.15
N THR A 706 17.86 -15.70 -13.30
CA THR A 706 17.66 -16.99 -12.61
C THR A 706 18.57 -17.15 -11.39
N ASP A 707 18.46 -18.31 -10.72
CA ASP A 707 19.40 -18.75 -9.68
C ASP A 707 20.87 -18.47 -10.04
N LEU A 708 21.63 -17.93 -9.10
CA LEU A 708 23.05 -17.64 -9.23
C LEU A 708 23.81 -18.21 -8.03
N THR A 709 24.87 -18.99 -8.31
CA THR A 709 25.87 -19.33 -7.28
C THR A 709 27.06 -18.39 -7.39
N ILE A 710 27.38 -17.67 -6.32
CA ILE A 710 28.64 -16.92 -6.19
C ILE A 710 29.61 -17.77 -5.36
N GLN A 711 30.73 -18.17 -5.95
CA GLN A 711 31.80 -18.89 -5.26
C GLN A 711 32.95 -17.92 -4.94
N LEU A 712 33.26 -17.75 -3.66
CA LEU A 712 34.27 -16.81 -3.18
C LEU A 712 35.60 -17.53 -2.90
N LYS A 713 36.70 -16.91 -3.36
CA LYS A 713 38.09 -17.29 -3.10
C LYS A 713 38.87 -16.06 -2.66
N GLY A 714 39.69 -16.21 -1.61
CA GLY A 714 40.38 -15.08 -0.99
C GLY A 714 39.41 -13.97 -0.58
N GLU A 715 39.77 -12.73 -0.85
CA GLU A 715 38.97 -11.54 -0.55
C GLU A 715 38.61 -10.82 -1.86
N SER A 716 37.33 -10.52 -2.08
CA SER A 716 36.83 -9.76 -3.24
C SER A 716 36.04 -8.52 -2.79
N VAL A 717 35.94 -7.51 -3.65
CA VAL A 717 35.35 -6.20 -3.32
C VAL A 717 34.36 -5.75 -4.39
N ILE A 718 33.25 -5.16 -3.96
CA ILE A 718 32.29 -4.44 -4.80
C ILE A 718 32.15 -3.02 -4.24
N GLU A 719 32.49 -1.98 -5.02
CA GLU A 719 32.36 -0.57 -4.64
C GLU A 719 31.58 0.17 -5.71
N LEU A 720 30.34 0.58 -5.40
CA LEU A 720 29.42 1.17 -6.37
C LEU A 720 28.87 2.51 -5.87
N GLU A 721 28.71 3.44 -6.80
CA GLU A 721 27.98 4.70 -6.63
C GLU A 721 26.87 4.75 -7.69
N SER A 722 25.63 5.01 -7.27
CA SER A 722 24.47 5.02 -8.17
C SER A 722 23.47 6.11 -7.80
N GLY A 723 22.83 6.71 -8.80
CA GLY A 723 21.76 7.69 -8.65
C GLY A 723 20.50 7.34 -9.44
N VAL A 724 20.20 6.04 -9.54
CA VAL A 724 18.96 5.52 -10.15
C VAL A 724 17.96 5.13 -9.07
N PHE A 725 16.67 5.09 -9.43
CA PHE A 725 15.54 4.87 -8.50
C PHE A 725 15.68 3.64 -7.58
N GLN A 726 16.25 2.53 -8.09
CA GLN A 726 16.61 1.35 -7.30
C GLN A 726 18.10 0.97 -7.48
N ALA A 727 18.98 1.59 -6.71
CA ALA A 727 20.38 1.17 -6.63
C ALA A 727 20.53 -0.16 -5.89
N LYS A 728 21.16 -1.16 -6.53
CA LYS A 728 21.59 -2.42 -5.92
C LYS A 728 23.07 -2.70 -6.15
N ALA A 729 23.69 -3.51 -5.29
CA ALA A 729 25.05 -4.01 -5.57
C ALA A 729 25.02 -5.43 -6.17
N ILE A 730 24.19 -6.30 -5.60
CA ILE A 730 23.89 -7.63 -6.14
C ILE A 730 22.37 -7.76 -6.26
N GLN A 731 21.88 -8.11 -7.45
CA GLN A 731 20.46 -8.40 -7.70
C GLN A 731 20.31 -9.76 -8.39
N VAL A 732 19.59 -10.68 -7.77
CA VAL A 732 19.22 -11.96 -8.37
C VAL A 732 17.70 -12.09 -8.31
N LEU A 733 17.04 -12.37 -9.44
CA LEU A 733 15.58 -12.56 -9.47
C LEU A 733 15.15 -14.02 -9.20
N GLY A 734 16.12 -14.94 -9.12
CA GLY A 734 15.97 -16.29 -8.55
C GLY A 734 16.73 -16.45 -7.22
N ALA A 735 17.12 -17.69 -6.90
CA ALA A 735 17.85 -17.99 -5.67
C ALA A 735 19.33 -17.59 -5.76
N LEU A 736 19.81 -16.75 -4.83
CA LEU A 736 21.23 -16.41 -4.68
C LEU A 736 21.87 -17.34 -3.65
N THR A 737 22.92 -18.06 -4.05
CA THR A 737 23.75 -18.88 -3.14
C THR A 737 25.17 -18.32 -3.09
N VAL A 738 25.65 -17.90 -1.93
CA VAL A 738 27.04 -17.44 -1.72
C VAL A 738 27.82 -18.46 -0.92
N ILE A 739 28.89 -19.02 -1.49
CA ILE A 739 29.70 -20.07 -0.86
C ILE A 739 31.20 -19.75 -0.88
N GLY A 740 31.86 -19.89 0.27
CA GLY A 740 33.32 -19.78 0.36
C GLY A 740 34.02 -21.10 0.00
N ASP A 741 35.21 -21.02 -0.62
CA ASP A 741 36.02 -22.21 -0.90
C ASP A 741 36.61 -22.80 0.39
N SER A 742 36.09 -23.96 0.80
CA SER A 742 36.50 -24.72 2.00
C SER A 742 37.97 -25.21 2.01
N ALA A 743 38.74 -24.96 0.95
CA ALA A 743 40.16 -25.32 0.89
C ALA A 743 41.08 -24.41 1.72
N GLU A 744 40.65 -23.18 2.06
CA GLU A 744 41.48 -22.19 2.75
C GLU A 744 41.25 -22.18 4.29
N ARG A 745 42.24 -21.70 5.05
CA ARG A 745 42.18 -21.68 6.53
C ARG A 745 41.40 -20.51 7.12
N SER A 746 41.03 -19.55 6.30
CA SER A 746 40.16 -18.43 6.64
C SER A 746 38.95 -18.49 5.70
N PRO A 747 37.74 -18.14 6.15
CA PRO A 747 36.61 -18.03 5.23
C PRO A 747 36.91 -16.98 4.16
N ALA A 748 36.52 -17.27 2.92
CA ALA A 748 36.58 -16.29 1.84
C ALA A 748 35.69 -15.09 2.17
N ARG A 749 36.06 -13.89 1.69
CA ARG A 749 35.40 -12.63 2.05
C ARG A 749 34.90 -11.89 0.81
N LEU A 750 33.72 -11.30 0.90
CA LEU A 750 33.22 -10.32 -0.05
C LEU A 750 32.80 -9.05 0.69
N SER A 751 33.50 -7.96 0.46
CA SER A 751 33.15 -6.65 1.00
C SER A 751 32.39 -5.85 -0.05
N VAL A 752 31.20 -5.33 0.29
CA VAL A 752 30.29 -4.64 -0.64
C VAL A 752 29.94 -3.28 -0.07
N THR A 753 30.31 -2.21 -0.78
CA THR A 753 29.89 -0.83 -0.47
C THR A 753 28.99 -0.31 -1.58
N LEU A 754 27.75 0.06 -1.21
CA LEU A 754 26.81 0.74 -2.09
C LEU A 754 26.59 2.18 -1.60
N THR A 755 26.94 3.16 -2.43
CA THR A 755 26.66 4.58 -2.20
C THR A 755 25.49 5.01 -3.10
N HIS A 756 24.34 5.27 -2.50
CA HIS A 756 23.12 5.65 -3.20
C HIS A 756 22.89 7.17 -3.10
N ILE A 757 22.66 7.79 -4.25
CA ILE A 757 22.38 9.23 -4.40
C ILE A 757 20.92 9.36 -4.88
N PRO A 758 19.94 9.44 -3.97
CA PRO A 758 18.54 9.51 -4.38
C PRO A 758 18.24 10.80 -5.14
N LEU A 759 17.35 10.67 -6.12
CA LEU A 759 16.71 11.76 -6.84
C LEU A 759 15.40 12.18 -6.15
N ASP A 760 14.70 11.25 -5.49
CA ASP A 760 13.45 11.50 -4.77
C ASP A 760 13.37 10.71 -3.44
N TYR A 761 12.43 11.11 -2.56
CA TYR A 761 12.16 10.49 -1.27
C TYR A 761 11.74 9.02 -1.37
N TYR A 762 11.14 8.63 -2.50
CA TYR A 762 10.63 7.28 -2.75
C TYR A 762 11.72 6.25 -3.14
N ASP A 763 12.96 6.69 -3.37
CA ASP A 763 14.03 5.85 -3.90
C ASP A 763 14.51 4.81 -2.88
N MET A 764 14.59 3.54 -3.30
CA MET A 764 14.91 2.40 -2.44
C MET A 764 16.31 1.87 -2.71
N GLY A 765 17.17 1.84 -1.67
CA GLY A 765 18.48 1.21 -1.75
C GLY A 765 18.48 -0.22 -1.24
N THR A 766 19.23 -1.14 -1.86
CA THR A 766 19.39 -2.50 -1.35
C THR A 766 20.76 -3.07 -1.70
N VAL A 767 21.59 -3.42 -0.73
CA VAL A 767 22.95 -3.92 -1.04
C VAL A 767 22.87 -5.29 -1.75
N VAL A 768 22.14 -6.25 -1.19
CA VAL A 768 21.90 -7.58 -1.79
C VAL A 768 20.40 -7.86 -1.89
N PHE A 769 19.92 -8.21 -3.08
CA PHE A 769 18.53 -8.57 -3.37
C PHE A 769 18.45 -9.98 -3.99
N ALA A 770 17.56 -10.83 -3.50
CA ALA A 770 17.32 -12.19 -4.01
C ALA A 770 15.83 -12.61 -3.93
N ASP A 771 15.38 -13.59 -4.74
CA ASP A 771 14.11 -14.29 -4.45
C ASP A 771 14.27 -15.16 -3.19
N GLU A 772 15.38 -15.89 -3.09
CA GLU A 772 15.77 -16.70 -1.91
C GLU A 772 17.26 -16.49 -1.65
N PHE A 773 17.69 -16.30 -0.40
CA PHE A 773 19.09 -16.03 -0.06
C PHE A 773 19.72 -17.17 0.74
N ASN A 774 20.80 -17.74 0.23
CA ASN A 774 21.55 -18.82 0.87
C ASN A 774 23.02 -18.44 1.01
N MET A 775 23.62 -18.66 2.19
CA MET A 775 25.02 -18.32 2.46
C MET A 775 25.72 -19.39 3.32
N GLN A 776 26.92 -19.84 2.90
CA GLN A 776 27.67 -20.86 3.64
C GLN A 776 29.20 -20.68 3.59
N ASN A 777 29.87 -20.92 4.73
CA ASN A 777 31.34 -20.98 4.86
C ASN A 777 32.07 -19.71 4.38
N THR A 778 31.48 -18.53 4.57
CA THR A 778 31.98 -17.28 3.98
C THR A 778 31.78 -16.06 4.88
N ALA A 779 32.49 -14.97 4.61
CA ALA A 779 32.32 -13.68 5.25
C ALA A 779 31.74 -12.65 4.26
N LEU A 780 30.71 -11.90 4.68
CA LEU A 780 30.20 -10.73 3.96
C LEU A 780 30.35 -9.46 4.82
N ASP A 781 30.95 -8.41 4.26
CA ASP A 781 30.91 -7.07 4.88
C ASP A 781 30.06 -6.14 4.02
N LEU A 782 28.85 -5.82 4.46
CA LEU A 782 27.88 -5.04 3.70
C LEU A 782 27.79 -3.62 4.26
N THR A 783 28.16 -2.63 3.45
CA THR A 783 28.10 -1.21 3.77
C THR A 783 27.12 -0.48 2.86
N TYR A 784 26.07 0.11 3.43
CA TYR A 784 25.18 1.04 2.72
C TYR A 784 25.55 2.48 3.06
N ARG A 785 25.51 3.38 2.07
CA ARG A 785 25.70 4.83 2.23
C ARG A 785 24.64 5.58 1.43
N ALA A 786 24.18 6.70 1.95
CA ALA A 786 23.16 7.55 1.34
C ALA A 786 23.49 9.03 1.48
N THR A 787 23.21 9.84 0.45
CA THR A 787 23.46 11.29 0.46
C THR A 787 22.21 12.16 0.58
N GLY A 788 21.01 11.59 0.39
CA GLY A 788 19.72 12.30 0.43
C GLY A 788 18.66 11.51 1.22
N ALA A 789 17.43 11.99 1.29
CA ALA A 789 16.34 11.33 2.04
C ALA A 789 15.79 10.10 1.29
N HIS A 790 15.44 9.05 2.03
CA HIS A 790 14.90 7.79 1.50
C HIS A 790 13.74 7.30 2.37
N LEU A 791 12.81 6.56 1.76
CA LEU A 791 11.74 5.85 2.47
C LEU A 791 12.22 4.64 3.27
N ARG A 792 13.02 3.74 2.66
CA ARG A 792 13.58 2.51 3.27
C ARG A 792 14.84 2.05 2.52
N ALA A 793 15.77 1.39 3.19
CA ALA A 793 16.85 0.66 2.53
C ALA A 793 17.30 -0.59 3.32
N TYR A 794 17.84 -1.58 2.61
CA TYR A 794 18.16 -2.92 3.13
C TYR A 794 19.63 -3.30 2.88
N CYS A 795 20.29 -3.99 3.82
CA CYS A 795 21.57 -4.65 3.51
C CYS A 795 21.33 -5.96 2.74
N ILE A 796 20.44 -6.82 3.23
CA ILE A 796 19.98 -8.03 2.52
C ILE A 796 18.45 -8.00 2.48
N ALA A 797 17.87 -8.20 1.30
CA ALA A 797 16.43 -8.37 1.11
C ALA A 797 16.15 -9.67 0.33
N SER A 798 15.28 -10.52 0.88
CA SER A 798 14.82 -11.77 0.26
C SER A 798 13.29 -11.82 0.16
N MET A 799 12.77 -12.28 -0.99
CA MET A 799 11.32 -12.46 -1.21
C MET A 799 10.77 -13.79 -0.66
N ARG A 800 11.66 -14.65 -0.20
CA ARG A 800 11.46 -15.92 0.49
C ARG A 800 12.54 -16.05 1.56
N ASP A 801 12.81 -17.28 1.98
CA ASP A 801 13.70 -17.61 3.07
C ASP A 801 15.14 -17.09 2.86
N ALA A 802 15.75 -16.65 3.96
CA ALA A 802 17.16 -16.30 4.06
C ALA A 802 17.88 -17.26 5.02
N THR A 803 18.67 -18.19 4.49
CA THR A 803 19.40 -19.22 5.24
C THR A 803 20.90 -18.94 5.24
N ILE A 804 21.48 -18.71 6.41
CA ILE A 804 22.90 -18.40 6.58
C ILE A 804 23.49 -19.39 7.58
N ALA A 805 24.58 -20.07 7.20
CA ALA A 805 25.21 -21.05 8.07
C ALA A 805 26.74 -21.01 8.04
N ASN A 806 27.39 -21.27 9.18
CA ASN A 806 28.86 -21.38 9.31
C ASN A 806 29.59 -20.16 8.69
N SER A 807 29.13 -18.95 8.99
CA SER A 807 29.45 -17.74 8.21
C SER A 807 29.55 -16.48 9.08
N THR A 808 30.20 -15.44 8.57
CA THR A 808 30.31 -14.12 9.22
C THR A 808 29.60 -13.05 8.40
N ILE A 809 28.84 -12.16 9.05
CA ILE A 809 28.19 -11.01 8.41
C ILE A 809 28.47 -9.74 9.22
N THR A 810 29.04 -8.72 8.55
CA THR A 810 29.17 -7.36 9.08
C THR A 810 28.17 -6.46 8.37
N LEU A 811 27.27 -5.80 9.10
CA LEU A 811 26.29 -4.85 8.56
C LEU A 811 26.66 -3.43 8.99
N THR A 812 26.83 -2.52 8.04
CA THR A 812 27.17 -1.11 8.29
C THR A 812 26.21 -0.21 7.52
N VAL A 813 25.46 0.63 8.22
CA VAL A 813 24.57 1.65 7.62
C VAL A 813 24.90 3.03 8.19
N PRO A 814 24.44 4.15 7.59
CA PRO A 814 24.70 5.48 8.13
C PRO A 814 24.01 5.70 9.48
N ASP A 815 24.58 6.56 10.33
CA ASP A 815 23.90 7.07 11.52
C ASP A 815 22.77 8.05 11.14
N GLY A 816 21.64 8.04 11.87
CA GLY A 816 20.51 8.94 11.62
C GLY A 816 19.13 8.41 12.04
N SER A 817 18.08 9.20 11.82
CA SER A 817 16.69 8.91 12.21
C SER A 817 15.87 8.16 11.15
N ARG A 818 16.50 7.23 10.40
CA ARG A 818 15.91 6.65 9.17
C ARG A 818 15.81 5.13 9.21
N PRO A 819 14.76 4.54 8.59
CA PRO A 819 14.53 3.11 8.61
C PRO A 819 15.47 2.37 7.65
N TYR A 820 16.63 1.97 8.19
CA TYR A 820 17.47 0.94 7.58
C TYR A 820 17.13 -0.42 8.18
N THR A 821 17.14 -1.46 7.35
CA THR A 821 16.94 -2.85 7.77
C THR A 821 18.18 -3.68 7.43
N GLY A 822 18.63 -4.51 8.36
CA GLY A 822 19.78 -5.38 8.18
C GLY A 822 19.49 -6.51 7.21
N ILE A 823 18.82 -7.55 7.69
CA ILE A 823 18.34 -8.69 6.90
C ILE A 823 16.82 -8.68 6.91
N PHE A 824 16.22 -8.54 5.74
CA PHE A 824 14.79 -8.56 5.51
C PHE A 824 14.39 -9.81 4.73
N SER A 825 13.31 -10.46 5.16
CA SER A 825 12.68 -11.60 4.52
C SER A 825 11.16 -11.42 4.43
N TYR A 826 10.56 -11.87 3.33
CA TYR A 826 9.12 -12.18 3.28
C TYR A 826 8.82 -13.66 3.61
N GLY A 827 9.85 -14.48 3.80
CA GLY A 827 9.75 -15.83 4.37
C GLY A 827 10.45 -15.87 5.73
N ASP A 828 11.14 -16.97 6.00
CA ASP A 828 11.86 -17.16 7.26
C ASP A 828 13.30 -16.60 7.20
N ILE A 829 13.90 -16.32 8.35
CA ILE A 829 15.35 -16.13 8.52
C ILE A 829 15.88 -17.28 9.38
N SER A 830 16.93 -17.97 8.91
CA SER A 830 17.58 -19.06 9.65
C SER A 830 19.09 -18.82 9.75
N LEU A 831 19.60 -18.67 10.98
CA LEU A 831 21.00 -18.40 11.30
C LEU A 831 21.58 -19.55 12.15
N THR A 832 22.49 -20.35 11.58
CA THR A 832 23.12 -21.48 12.30
C THR A 832 24.66 -21.41 12.28
N ASP A 833 25.28 -21.33 13.45
CA ASP A 833 26.73 -21.10 13.59
C ASP A 833 27.18 -19.84 12.83
N VAL A 834 26.50 -18.70 13.07
CA VAL A 834 26.73 -17.42 12.39
C VAL A 834 27.28 -16.36 13.34
N ASP A 835 28.37 -15.71 12.94
CA ASP A 835 28.86 -14.49 13.58
C ASP A 835 28.27 -13.27 12.86
N LEU A 836 27.33 -12.53 13.47
CA LEU A 836 26.73 -11.33 12.88
C LEU A 836 27.03 -10.11 13.75
N THR A 837 27.52 -9.04 13.14
CA THR A 837 27.70 -7.73 13.80
C THR A 837 27.00 -6.64 13.01
N SER A 838 26.32 -5.71 13.69
CA SER A 838 25.73 -4.53 13.04
C SER A 838 26.19 -3.21 13.65
N THR A 839 26.24 -2.17 12.81
CA THR A 839 26.59 -0.80 13.19
C THR A 839 25.75 0.22 12.41
N GLY A 840 25.47 1.36 13.04
CA GLY A 840 24.67 2.44 12.46
C GLY A 840 23.17 2.37 12.80
N ALA A 841 22.37 3.11 12.03
CA ALA A 841 20.95 3.33 12.29
C ALA A 841 19.97 2.23 11.82
N LEU A 842 20.15 0.99 12.24
CA LEU A 842 19.16 -0.05 11.94
C LEU A 842 17.89 0.12 12.79
N ASN A 843 16.73 0.20 12.13
CA ASN A 843 15.43 0.08 12.80
C ASN A 843 15.12 -1.40 13.09
N TYR A 844 15.54 -2.30 12.19
CA TYR A 844 15.46 -3.74 12.35
C TYR A 844 16.78 -4.36 11.92
N ALA A 845 17.38 -5.21 12.74
CA ALA A 845 18.55 -5.99 12.31
C ALA A 845 18.11 -7.26 11.57
N LEU A 846 17.05 -7.91 12.06
CA LEU A 846 16.37 -9.05 11.43
C LEU A 846 14.86 -8.77 11.37
N ASP A 847 14.25 -8.95 10.20
CA ASP A 847 12.82 -8.74 9.97
C ASP A 847 12.27 -9.82 9.01
N ALA A 848 11.36 -10.68 9.48
CA ALA A 848 10.90 -11.88 8.77
C ALA A 848 9.46 -12.32 9.14
N SER A 849 8.95 -13.40 8.55
CA SER A 849 7.76 -14.11 9.08
C SER A 849 8.12 -14.96 10.31
N ASN A 850 9.26 -15.67 10.29
CA ASN A 850 9.86 -16.33 11.46
C ASN A 850 11.39 -16.11 11.49
N VAL A 851 11.99 -16.19 12.68
CA VAL A 851 13.46 -16.09 12.87
C VAL A 851 13.95 -17.24 13.74
N ASP A 852 14.84 -18.10 13.22
CA ASP A 852 15.55 -19.15 13.98
C ASP A 852 17.03 -18.80 14.12
N ILE A 853 17.53 -18.73 15.35
CA ILE A 853 18.93 -18.47 15.68
C ILE A 853 19.46 -19.64 16.52
N SER A 854 20.36 -20.43 15.94
CA SER A 854 20.74 -21.74 16.47
C SER A 854 22.25 -22.01 16.45
N GLY A 855 22.67 -23.03 17.20
CA GLY A 855 24.06 -23.48 17.26
C GLY A 855 24.96 -22.55 18.08
N GLN A 856 26.20 -22.36 17.65
CA GLN A 856 27.18 -21.47 18.28
C GLN A 856 27.13 -20.03 17.71
N SER A 857 25.99 -19.60 17.19
CA SER A 857 25.83 -18.25 16.61
C SER A 857 26.13 -17.14 17.62
N HIS A 858 26.88 -16.13 17.19
CA HIS A 858 27.21 -14.94 17.95
C HIS A 858 26.70 -13.69 17.21
N LEU A 859 25.61 -13.10 17.70
CA LEU A 859 25.03 -11.87 17.18
C LEU A 859 25.37 -10.72 18.13
N ASP A 860 25.92 -9.62 17.61
CA ASP A 860 26.12 -8.35 18.33
C ASP A 860 25.45 -7.21 17.54
N ILE A 861 24.24 -6.84 17.98
CA ILE A 861 23.31 -6.02 17.22
C ILE A 861 23.25 -4.59 17.78
N ALA A 862 23.68 -3.62 16.98
CA ALA A 862 23.28 -2.22 17.13
C ALA A 862 21.96 -1.96 16.39
N HIS A 863 21.07 -1.19 17.03
CA HIS A 863 19.81 -0.70 16.48
C HIS A 863 19.52 0.73 17.00
N ILE A 864 18.54 1.43 16.44
CA ILE A 864 18.13 2.78 16.89
C ILE A 864 16.65 2.85 17.22
N ALA A 865 16.38 3.43 18.39
CA ALA A 865 15.07 3.63 19.01
C ALA A 865 14.27 4.82 18.41
N ASN A 866 14.32 5.04 17.09
CA ASN A 866 13.72 6.23 16.46
C ASN A 866 12.24 6.08 16.06
N ARG A 867 11.70 4.84 16.04
CA ARG A 867 10.33 4.50 15.67
C ARG A 867 9.92 3.19 16.35
N ARG A 868 8.61 3.02 16.58
CA ARG A 868 7.98 1.77 17.01
C ARG A 868 8.46 0.60 16.12
N GLY A 869 9.18 -0.36 16.70
CA GLY A 869 9.92 -1.40 15.97
C GLY A 869 10.84 -2.22 16.88
N ALA A 870 11.54 -3.23 16.33
CA ALA A 870 12.35 -4.14 17.14
C ALA A 870 13.70 -4.49 16.49
N ALA A 871 14.73 -4.74 17.28
CA ALA A 871 16.01 -5.19 16.74
C ALA A 871 15.88 -6.56 16.02
N ILE A 872 15.01 -7.44 16.51
CA ILE A 872 14.59 -8.69 15.87
C ILE A 872 13.06 -8.75 15.83
N GLU A 873 12.47 -8.80 14.63
CA GLU A 873 11.03 -8.89 14.40
C GLU A 873 10.64 -10.19 13.64
N ALA A 874 9.56 -10.84 14.11
CA ALA A 874 8.83 -11.86 13.35
C ALA A 874 7.35 -11.44 13.22
N ARG A 875 6.96 -10.94 12.03
CA ARG A 875 5.66 -10.28 11.77
C ARG A 875 4.44 -11.20 11.88
N GLU A 876 4.62 -12.49 11.66
CA GLU A 876 3.53 -13.47 11.45
C GLU A 876 3.76 -14.80 12.22
N GLY A 877 4.64 -14.80 13.22
CA GLY A 877 5.06 -16.05 13.85
C GLY A 877 6.12 -15.94 14.94
N THR A 878 7.14 -16.78 14.84
CA THR A 878 8.02 -17.14 15.97
C THR A 878 9.45 -16.61 15.83
N VAL A 879 10.00 -16.08 16.92
CA VAL A 879 11.46 -15.96 17.12
C VAL A 879 11.93 -17.10 18.02
N ARG A 880 12.84 -17.93 17.52
CA ARG A 880 13.41 -19.08 18.23
C ARG A 880 14.91 -18.90 18.48
N PHE A 881 15.32 -19.11 19.73
CA PHE A 881 16.72 -19.17 20.14
C PHE A 881 17.09 -20.59 20.60
N ASP A 882 17.96 -21.27 19.84
CA ASP A 882 18.50 -22.61 20.12
C ASP A 882 20.03 -22.57 20.23
N LEU A 883 20.51 -21.74 21.16
CA LEU A 883 21.92 -21.43 21.37
C LEU A 883 22.62 -22.52 22.16
N GLN A 884 23.83 -22.88 21.73
CA GLN A 884 24.65 -23.96 22.28
C GLN A 884 26.11 -23.53 22.45
N GLY A 885 26.83 -24.17 23.38
CA GLY A 885 28.26 -23.92 23.59
C GLY A 885 28.54 -22.49 24.07
N SER A 886 29.17 -21.67 23.23
CA SER A 886 29.42 -20.25 23.50
C SER A 886 28.34 -19.30 22.94
N GLY A 887 27.40 -19.80 22.13
CA GLY A 887 26.48 -18.96 21.34
C GLY A 887 25.72 -17.91 22.15
N SER A 888 25.60 -16.71 21.59
CA SER A 888 25.08 -15.53 22.26
C SER A 888 24.44 -14.54 21.28
N VAL A 889 23.26 -14.02 21.60
CA VAL A 889 22.65 -12.88 20.93
C VAL A 889 22.66 -11.70 21.88
N ARG A 890 23.48 -10.69 21.59
CA ARG A 890 23.53 -9.41 22.28
C ARG A 890 22.84 -8.37 21.40
N ILE A 891 21.92 -7.64 22.01
CA ILE A 891 21.20 -6.51 21.42
C ILE A 891 21.55 -5.30 22.28
N GLY A 892 22.33 -4.39 21.73
CA GLY A 892 22.79 -3.19 22.43
C GLY A 892 21.66 -2.19 22.65
N ASP A 893 21.83 -1.34 23.68
CA ASP A 893 20.91 -0.24 23.97
C ASP A 893 20.75 0.64 22.71
N GLY A 894 19.50 0.90 22.31
CA GLY A 894 19.20 1.76 21.17
C GLY A 894 19.79 3.16 21.39
N GLN A 895 20.34 3.79 20.35
CA GLN A 895 20.93 5.14 20.45
C GLN A 895 19.88 6.18 20.88
N THR A 896 19.80 6.43 22.18
CA THR A 896 19.23 7.60 22.88
C THR A 896 18.12 8.34 22.13
N ASN A 897 17.02 7.66 21.84
CA ASN A 897 15.77 8.33 21.53
C ASN A 897 14.63 7.56 22.20
N THR A 898 13.85 8.28 22.99
CA THR A 898 13.04 7.71 24.08
C THR A 898 11.61 7.46 23.60
N ALA A 899 11.48 6.81 22.44
CA ALA A 899 10.20 6.58 21.80
C ALA A 899 9.55 5.28 22.30
N GLU A 900 8.34 5.38 22.85
CA GLU A 900 7.44 4.25 23.12
C GLU A 900 7.47 3.19 22.00
N GLY A 901 7.56 1.91 22.39
CA GLY A 901 7.40 0.76 21.50
C GLY A 901 8.67 0.35 20.74
N VAL A 902 9.85 0.51 21.35
CA VAL A 902 11.10 -0.06 20.85
C VAL A 902 11.44 -1.33 21.65
N TYR A 903 11.49 -2.47 20.97
CA TYR A 903 11.64 -3.79 21.59
C TYR A 903 13.00 -4.41 21.24
N ALA A 904 13.65 -5.10 22.19
CA ALA A 904 14.81 -5.93 21.85
C ALA A 904 14.41 -7.05 20.87
N VAL A 905 13.27 -7.72 21.14
CA VAL A 905 12.68 -8.78 20.30
C VAL A 905 11.17 -8.61 20.28
N TYR A 906 10.53 -8.85 19.14
CA TYR A 906 9.09 -8.76 18.94
C TYR A 906 8.60 -9.90 18.01
N ALA A 907 7.60 -10.67 18.46
CA ALA A 907 7.05 -11.81 17.74
C ALA A 907 5.65 -12.18 18.27
N GLU A 908 4.87 -13.00 17.56
CA GLU A 908 3.70 -13.65 18.17
C GLU A 908 4.14 -14.61 19.29
N HIS A 909 5.27 -15.30 19.08
CA HIS A 909 5.85 -16.24 20.03
C HIS A 909 7.38 -16.12 20.13
N ILE A 910 7.93 -16.14 21.35
CA ILE A 910 9.38 -16.21 21.61
C ILE A 910 9.72 -17.54 22.28
N VAL A 911 10.52 -18.37 21.60
CA VAL A 911 10.87 -19.72 22.06
C VAL A 911 12.35 -19.82 22.42
N LEU A 912 12.64 -20.01 23.70
CA LEU A 912 13.96 -20.37 24.22
C LEU A 912 14.09 -21.89 24.29
N ALA A 913 15.06 -22.49 23.60
CA ALA A 913 15.27 -23.94 23.61
C ALA A 913 15.89 -24.45 24.94
N ASP A 914 15.81 -25.77 25.14
CA ASP A 914 16.45 -26.49 26.27
C ASP A 914 17.98 -26.34 26.20
N GLY A 915 18.49 -25.32 26.88
CA GLY A 915 19.91 -24.95 26.84
C GLY A 915 20.16 -23.47 26.59
N THR A 916 19.13 -22.66 26.31
CA THR A 916 19.24 -21.20 26.18
C THR A 916 18.66 -20.48 27.42
N GLU A 917 19.19 -19.30 27.76
CA GLU A 917 18.69 -18.38 28.80
C GLU A 917 18.74 -16.91 28.35
N ILE A 918 17.80 -16.10 28.84
CA ILE A 918 17.96 -14.64 28.89
C ILE A 918 18.88 -14.35 30.08
N SER A 919 19.93 -13.57 29.84
CA SER A 919 20.92 -13.24 30.88
C SER A 919 21.04 -11.76 31.17
N GLU A 920 20.68 -10.90 30.21
CA GLU A 920 20.41 -9.49 30.40
C GLU A 920 19.05 -9.19 29.73
N PRO A 921 18.10 -8.49 30.39
CA PRO A 921 18.15 -8.03 31.78
C PRO A 921 18.30 -9.20 32.78
N THR A 922 18.85 -8.90 33.97
CA THR A 922 19.05 -9.93 35.01
C THR A 922 17.69 -10.45 35.50
N GLN A 923 17.50 -11.77 35.49
CA GLN A 923 16.20 -12.44 35.69
C GLN A 923 15.16 -12.10 34.60
N GLY A 924 15.61 -11.68 33.42
CA GLY A 924 14.73 -11.42 32.28
C GLY A 924 13.95 -12.66 31.83
N GLN A 925 12.76 -12.40 31.28
CA GLN A 925 11.76 -13.41 30.94
C GLN A 925 11.04 -13.02 29.65
N VAL A 926 10.37 -13.99 29.00
CA VAL A 926 9.42 -13.67 27.93
C VAL A 926 8.13 -13.18 28.57
N ILE A 927 7.66 -12.00 28.15
CA ILE A 927 6.40 -11.40 28.60
C ILE A 927 5.47 -11.18 27.41
N GLN A 928 4.17 -11.15 27.67
CA GLN A 928 3.14 -10.81 26.69
C GLN A 928 2.69 -9.36 26.88
N PHE A 929 2.39 -8.70 25.77
CA PHE A 929 1.82 -7.36 25.74
C PHE A 929 0.82 -7.22 24.58
N GLU A 930 -0.08 -6.24 24.68
CA GLU A 930 -1.00 -5.90 23.59
C GLU A 930 -0.42 -4.73 22.79
N LEU A 931 -0.35 -4.88 21.47
CA LEU A 931 0.01 -3.78 20.58
C LEU A 931 -1.27 -3.16 20.02
N ASP A 932 -1.53 -1.89 20.35
CA ASP A 932 -2.65 -1.10 19.85
C ASP A 932 -2.12 -0.05 18.85
N ASN A 933 -2.28 -0.36 17.56
CA ASN A 933 -1.68 0.35 16.43
C ASN A 933 -2.57 0.16 15.19
N ASP A 934 -2.78 1.22 14.39
CA ASP A 934 -3.54 1.26 13.14
C ASP A 934 -3.22 0.12 12.14
N TYR A 935 -2.02 -0.49 12.22
CA TYR A 935 -1.55 -1.55 11.33
C TYR A 935 -1.56 -2.97 11.91
N TYR A 936 -1.54 -3.13 13.24
CA TYR A 936 -1.40 -4.43 13.90
C TYR A 936 -2.20 -4.43 15.21
N LEU A 937 -3.14 -5.37 15.33
CA LEU A 937 -3.96 -5.60 16.52
C LEU A 937 -3.76 -7.03 16.99
N GLY A 938 -3.14 -7.22 18.16
CA GLY A 938 -2.86 -8.56 18.68
C GLY A 938 -2.09 -8.58 20.01
N THR A 939 -2.04 -9.77 20.61
CA THR A 939 -1.15 -10.08 21.73
C THR A 939 0.17 -10.61 21.18
N TYR A 940 1.28 -9.98 21.56
CA TYR A 940 2.62 -10.32 21.11
C TYR A 940 3.53 -10.63 22.31
N GLU A 941 4.64 -11.30 22.05
CA GLU A 941 5.68 -11.63 23.02
C GLU A 941 6.94 -10.77 22.80
N THR A 942 7.55 -10.35 23.92
CA THR A 942 8.80 -9.59 23.96
C THR A 942 9.65 -10.03 25.16
N ILE A 943 10.89 -9.54 25.26
CA ILE A 943 11.75 -9.77 26.42
C ILE A 943 11.46 -8.68 27.45
N GLY A 944 11.18 -9.08 28.68
CA GLY A 944 10.99 -8.19 29.82
C GLY A 944 12.01 -8.42 30.93
N ASP A 945 12.10 -7.45 31.83
CA ASP A 945 12.88 -7.55 33.06
C ASP A 945 12.18 -8.37 34.17
N ALA A 946 12.77 -8.38 35.36
CA ALA A 946 12.26 -9.10 36.53
C ALA A 946 10.94 -8.54 37.07
N ASP A 947 10.67 -7.25 36.85
CA ASP A 947 9.46 -6.55 37.30
C ASP A 947 8.35 -6.59 36.22
N GLY A 948 8.68 -7.02 35.01
CA GLY A 948 7.76 -7.18 33.88
C GLY A 948 7.76 -6.00 32.91
N ASN A 949 8.73 -5.08 33.02
CA ASN A 949 8.87 -3.98 32.07
C ASN A 949 9.52 -4.49 30.77
N ILE A 950 9.13 -3.91 29.64
CA ILE A 950 9.64 -4.28 28.31
C ILE A 950 11.11 -3.82 28.17
N ALA A 951 11.97 -4.71 27.67
CA ALA A 951 13.38 -4.43 27.50
C ALA A 951 13.69 -4.00 26.06
N SER A 952 14.31 -2.82 25.90
CA SER A 952 14.84 -2.33 24.62
C SER A 952 16.21 -2.92 24.26
N SER A 953 16.92 -3.51 25.23
CA SER A 953 18.15 -4.28 25.04
C SER A 953 18.06 -5.65 25.71
N ALA A 954 18.82 -6.63 25.20
CA ALA A 954 18.81 -7.99 25.72
C ALA A 954 20.10 -8.75 25.39
N THR A 955 20.51 -9.65 26.29
CA THR A 955 21.57 -10.65 26.04
C THR A 955 21.02 -12.05 26.30
N ILE A 956 20.66 -12.76 25.22
CA ILE A 956 20.27 -14.18 25.22
C ILE A 956 21.53 -15.02 24.97
N LYS A 957 21.71 -16.15 25.65
CA LYS A 957 22.91 -17.00 25.48
C LYS A 957 22.66 -18.47 25.76
N ALA A 958 23.60 -19.31 25.34
CA ALA A 958 23.72 -20.68 25.82
C ALA A 958 23.94 -20.71 27.34
N LYS A 959 23.18 -21.55 28.04
CA LYS A 959 23.34 -21.87 29.46
C LYS A 959 24.71 -22.48 29.69
N ALA A 960 25.38 -22.05 30.75
CA ALA A 960 26.64 -22.66 31.17
C ALA A 960 26.43 -24.16 31.44
N THR A 961 27.20 -25.01 30.75
CA THR A 961 27.24 -26.44 31.05
C THR A 961 27.62 -26.63 32.52
N PRO A 962 26.86 -27.37 33.34
CA PRO A 962 27.23 -27.63 34.72
C PRO A 962 28.64 -28.25 34.75
N GLU A 963 29.52 -27.69 35.58
CA GLU A 963 30.85 -28.26 35.78
C GLU A 963 30.68 -29.71 36.24
N PRO A 964 31.27 -30.71 35.55
CA PRO A 964 31.01 -32.11 35.85
C PRO A 964 31.44 -32.41 37.29
N GLU A 965 30.50 -32.88 38.11
CA GLU A 965 30.72 -33.18 39.53
C GLU A 965 32.03 -33.96 39.69
N GLN A 966 33.02 -33.30 40.28
CA GLN A 966 34.32 -33.89 40.52
C GLN A 966 34.09 -35.09 41.46
N PRO A 967 34.41 -36.34 41.06
CA PRO A 967 34.04 -37.50 41.84
C PRO A 967 34.67 -37.41 43.23
N GLU A 968 33.83 -37.44 44.27
CA GLU A 968 34.23 -37.26 45.67
C GLU A 968 35.47 -38.10 45.99
N GLN A 969 36.60 -37.43 46.19
CA GLN A 969 37.85 -38.08 46.56
C GLN A 969 37.71 -38.51 48.03
N PRO A 970 37.87 -39.81 48.36
CA PRO A 970 37.61 -40.29 49.72
C PRO A 970 38.63 -39.74 50.71
N ASP A 971 38.15 -39.32 51.88
CA ASP A 971 38.93 -38.70 52.95
C ASP A 971 40.13 -39.54 53.41
N ASP A 972 41.22 -38.83 53.69
CA ASP A 972 42.37 -39.13 54.55
C ASP A 972 42.92 -40.57 54.63
N THR A 973 44.21 -40.71 54.27
CA THR A 973 45.19 -41.19 55.27
C THR A 973 46.65 -40.85 54.95
N GLU A 974 47.33 -40.36 55.98
CA GLU A 974 48.80 -40.36 56.21
C GLU A 974 49.73 -39.56 55.27
N GLN A 975 50.12 -38.39 55.78
CA GLN A 975 51.37 -37.68 55.50
C GLN A 975 52.60 -38.61 55.61
N PRO A 976 53.63 -38.43 54.77
CA PRO A 976 54.91 -38.00 55.36
C PRO A 976 55.71 -36.96 54.56
N GLU A 977 56.28 -36.02 55.31
CA GLU A 977 57.55 -35.28 55.12
C GLU A 977 57.93 -34.65 53.76
N GLN A 978 58.20 -33.33 53.80
CA GLN A 978 58.98 -32.62 52.77
C GLN A 978 60.43 -33.15 52.69
N PRO A 979 61.17 -32.85 51.61
CA PRO A 979 62.05 -31.67 51.72
C PRO A 979 62.28 -30.86 50.43
N GLY A 980 62.21 -29.53 50.57
CA GLY A 980 63.32 -28.64 50.16
C GLY A 980 63.27 -27.95 48.79
N GLY A 981 63.72 -26.68 48.80
CA GLY A 981 64.24 -25.94 47.64
C GLY A 981 63.19 -25.15 46.86
N SER A 982 63.00 -23.84 47.02
CA SER A 982 63.91 -22.67 46.92
C SER A 982 63.92 -22.00 45.54
N ASP A 983 63.30 -20.81 45.51
CA ASP A 983 63.81 -19.57 44.91
C ASP A 983 64.11 -19.42 43.41
N SER A 984 63.98 -18.14 43.03
CA SER A 984 64.40 -17.44 41.81
C SER A 984 63.53 -17.64 40.55
N ASN A 985 62.83 -16.64 40.00
CA ASN A 985 63.08 -15.19 39.75
C ASN A 985 63.73 -14.94 38.38
N GLN A 986 63.27 -13.87 37.72
CA GLN A 986 63.68 -13.32 36.41
C GLN A 986 63.28 -14.19 35.19
N GLY A 987 62.90 -13.60 34.05
CA GLY A 987 62.68 -12.18 33.76
C GLY A 987 63.14 -11.77 32.35
N ASN A 988 62.31 -10.95 31.72
CA ASN A 988 62.63 -10.01 30.64
C ASN A 988 63.17 -10.52 29.28
N ASP A 989 62.39 -10.13 28.27
CA ASP A 989 62.80 -9.27 27.15
C ASP A 989 63.35 -9.84 25.82
N ASN A 990 62.63 -9.41 24.78
CA ASN A 990 63.11 -8.77 23.55
C ASN A 990 63.43 -9.58 22.28
N GLN A 991 62.62 -9.23 21.26
CA GLN A 991 63.01 -8.86 19.90
C GLN A 991 63.45 -9.93 18.89
N ALA A 992 62.47 -10.25 18.03
CA ALA A 992 62.41 -9.84 16.62
C ALA A 992 63.28 -10.53 15.54
N SER A 993 62.60 -10.73 14.39
CA SER A 993 63.12 -10.89 13.02
C SER A 993 63.74 -12.23 12.63
N GLY A 994 63.44 -12.70 11.40
CA GLY A 994 64.23 -13.73 10.72
C GLY A 994 63.42 -14.78 9.96
N ASP A 995 62.91 -14.42 8.79
CA ASP A 995 62.13 -15.23 7.85
C ASP A 995 62.83 -16.53 7.33
N LYS A 996 62.00 -17.50 6.89
CA LYS A 996 62.23 -18.62 5.94
C LYS A 996 62.86 -19.99 6.32
N LEU A 997 62.02 -21.02 6.08
CA LEU A 997 62.27 -22.34 5.45
C LEU A 997 63.06 -23.44 6.19
N SER A 998 62.36 -24.52 6.58
CA SER A 998 62.33 -25.77 5.77
C SER A 998 61.50 -26.92 6.38
N ASN A 999 61.16 -27.89 5.52
CA ASN A 999 60.29 -29.06 5.72
C ASN A 999 60.59 -30.03 6.88
N SER A 1000 59.53 -30.79 7.20
CA SER A 1000 59.44 -32.21 7.64
C SER A 1000 58.88 -32.40 9.06
N GLY A 1001 57.98 -33.36 9.33
CA GLY A 1001 57.32 -34.36 8.47
C GLY A 1001 57.08 -35.67 9.24
N SER A 1002 55.94 -36.35 8.99
CA SER A 1002 55.53 -37.64 9.63
C SER A 1002 55.23 -37.57 11.16
N GLU A 1003 54.33 -38.37 11.76
CA GLU A 1003 53.47 -39.48 11.27
C GLU A 1003 52.31 -39.78 12.26
N THR A 1004 51.10 -40.14 11.74
CA THR A 1004 50.11 -41.21 12.18
C THR A 1004 49.82 -41.52 13.69
N ILE A 1005 48.68 -42.07 14.20
CA ILE A 1005 47.31 -42.59 13.83
C ILE A 1005 46.59 -42.93 15.19
N PRO A 1006 45.26 -43.16 15.38
CA PRO A 1006 44.09 -43.36 14.48
C PRO A 1006 42.99 -42.26 14.64
N LEU A 1007 41.78 -42.26 14.04
CA LEU A 1007 41.00 -43.21 13.19
C LEU A 1007 39.99 -44.18 13.88
N THR A 1008 38.89 -43.67 14.48
CA THR A 1008 37.64 -44.44 14.76
C THR A 1008 36.37 -43.57 15.02
N ILE A 1009 35.94 -42.69 14.10
CA ILE A 1009 34.61 -42.03 14.19
C ILE A 1009 33.81 -42.04 12.85
N GLY A 1010 34.47 -41.99 11.68
CA GLY A 1010 33.81 -41.78 10.38
C GLY A 1010 32.86 -42.86 9.83
N ALA A 1011 32.57 -43.94 10.58
CA ALA A 1011 31.71 -45.03 10.11
C ALA A 1011 30.23 -44.90 10.53
N LEU A 1012 29.90 -44.09 11.55
CA LEU A 1012 28.53 -43.97 12.07
C LEU A 1012 27.71 -42.90 11.30
N THR A 1013 28.35 -41.81 10.89
CA THR A 1013 27.71 -40.67 10.20
C THR A 1013 27.16 -41.04 8.82
N LEU A 1014 27.88 -41.88 8.06
CA LEU A 1014 27.45 -42.39 6.76
C LEU A 1014 26.26 -43.35 6.83
N ALA A 1015 25.99 -43.97 7.98
CA ALA A 1015 24.86 -44.87 8.16
C ALA A 1015 23.53 -44.13 8.42
N LEU A 1016 23.56 -42.95 9.06
CA LEU A 1016 22.35 -42.13 9.26
C LEU A 1016 21.92 -41.42 7.97
N LEU A 1017 22.86 -40.83 7.23
CA LEU A 1017 22.57 -40.13 5.95
C LEU A 1017 21.94 -41.08 4.91
N GLY A 1018 22.31 -42.37 4.92
CA GLY A 1018 21.70 -43.38 4.05
C GLY A 1018 20.25 -43.78 4.42
N LEU A 1019 19.79 -43.51 5.65
CA LEU A 1019 18.47 -43.92 6.12
C LEU A 1019 17.40 -42.86 5.82
N CYS A 1020 17.73 -41.57 5.90
CA CYS A 1020 16.79 -40.48 5.60
C CYS A 1020 16.42 -40.42 4.11
N ALA A 1021 17.39 -40.69 3.21
CA ALA A 1021 17.14 -40.71 1.76
C ALA A 1021 16.19 -41.85 1.30
N ALA A 1022 16.03 -42.90 2.11
CA ALA A 1022 15.20 -44.06 1.78
C ALA A 1022 13.70 -43.86 2.08
N LEU A 1023 13.33 -42.85 2.87
CA LEU A 1023 11.92 -42.55 3.19
C LEU A 1023 11.27 -41.54 2.21
N ALA A 1024 12.06 -40.71 1.53
CA ALA A 1024 11.56 -39.70 0.58
C ALA A 1024 11.24 -40.24 -0.84
N THR A 1025 11.73 -41.43 -1.20
CA THR A 1025 11.62 -41.99 -2.58
C THR A 1025 10.49 -43.02 -2.75
N GLY A 1026 9.51 -43.02 -1.84
CA GLY A 1026 8.51 -44.07 -1.64
C GLY A 1026 7.22 -44.06 -2.50
N VAL A 1027 7.10 -43.29 -3.58
CA VAL A 1027 5.90 -43.35 -4.47
C VAL A 1027 6.29 -43.49 -5.94
N ALA A 1028 6.44 -44.73 -6.40
CA ALA A 1028 6.82 -45.04 -7.77
C ALA A 1028 5.67 -44.89 -8.78
N ARG A 1029 5.96 -44.25 -9.92
CA ARG A 1029 5.16 -44.35 -11.16
C ARG A 1029 4.87 -45.82 -11.49
N ARG A 1030 3.59 -46.17 -11.74
CA ARG A 1030 3.24 -47.36 -12.55
C ARG A 1030 2.97 -46.98 -13.99
N SER A 1031 3.47 -47.80 -14.90
CA SER A 1031 3.58 -47.55 -16.33
C SER A 1031 2.26 -47.67 -17.10
N ARG A 1032 2.20 -46.98 -18.26
CA ARG A 1032 1.17 -47.18 -19.29
C ARG A 1032 1.14 -48.65 -19.76
N GLY A 1033 -0.06 -49.21 -19.89
CA GLY A 1033 -0.31 -50.47 -20.58
C GLY A 1033 -1.55 -50.35 -21.46
N THR A 1034 -1.40 -50.58 -22.77
CA THR A 1034 -2.46 -50.43 -23.77
C THR A 1034 -3.38 -51.64 -23.85
N ARG A 1035 -4.71 -51.44 -23.93
CA ARG A 1035 -5.61 -52.31 -24.73
C ARG A 1035 -7.02 -51.72 -24.94
N ASN A 1036 -7.56 -51.99 -26.13
CA ASN A 1036 -8.90 -51.59 -26.59
C ASN A 1036 -10.05 -52.28 -25.81
N GLY A 1037 -11.18 -51.60 -25.67
CA GLY A 1037 -12.45 -52.21 -25.23
C GLY A 1037 -13.66 -51.29 -25.35
N ARG A 1038 -14.52 -51.51 -26.37
CA ARG A 1038 -15.84 -50.87 -26.49
C ARG A 1038 -16.80 -51.37 -25.40
N SER A 1039 -17.61 -50.50 -24.81
CA SER A 1039 -19.09 -50.64 -24.89
C SER A 1039 -19.85 -49.42 -24.37
N ARG A 1040 -20.85 -49.02 -25.16
CA ARG A 1040 -22.03 -48.20 -24.81
C ARG A 1040 -22.49 -48.33 -23.34
N ARG A 1041 -22.82 -47.21 -22.70
CA ARG A 1041 -24.21 -46.72 -22.71
C ARG A 1041 -24.27 -45.21 -22.61
#